data_AF-A0A932G545-F1
#
_entry.id   AF-A0A932G545-F1
#
_cell.length_a   1.000
_cell.length_b   1.000
_cell.length_c   1.000
_cell.angle_alpha   90.00
_cell.angle_beta   90.00
_cell.angle_gamma   90.00
#
_symmetry.space_group_name_H-M   'P 1'
#
loop_
_entity.id
_entity.type
_entity.pdbx_description
1 polymer ?
#
loop_
_entity_poly.entity_id
_entity_poly.type
_entity_poly.pdbx_seq_one_letter_code
_entity_poly.pdbx_strand_id
1 'polypeptide(L)'
;DHIRGERGADILNGGAGNDWLAGGAGDDDIRSGTGDDTFVFVDDWGNDHLNDEGGTDTLNMLQVTTDLAFTASATGVASVTDGPNGLTFLDFKIVLSGQGNDTLTGPNGASLWTLTGNNAGELGPIHFENVENLNGGTSDDTFVFSDAASLDGKIDGRSGSDTIDWTAFTVSLIVTITGPGTLDGSMGTASNLGSGFDNVELLIQPPSVPACPSETKLTAEDAASGDQFGVSVAISGDTAVIGSSGDDGIGSAYVFVRSGNGWIQQQKLTSNDATPGDFFGRSVAIAGDRIVVGAFGEDDASGYSSVFLGAAYVFVRNGSTWSEQQKLTASDRGQGASQEAFGRSVAIDHDTVAVGANGARGTGGAFEAGAAYVFVRNGTTWTEQQKLTASDPAEDDEFGFSVAISGDTVLVGAFDDDETGVNSGSCYVFVRNGATWTQQQKLTGSDTTIGNSFGRSVAINGNRAAIGAENHNVAGFSSGAVYVFDRIGTTWSQGQKLSPSNAKPNAHFGFSLDLDSDTLVIGADRHSYFVNDSVIENAGTAYVFDRSGSTWSQQQQLTASDAAPFDQFGVSVAIGGDTVVVGAFGDSDAGGFSGSAYVVDLDRVDRIAPTITCPANFGIGCSTALLLPATFIVTASDSCDASPTVTSSPPSGSGFPVGTTSVTCVAADASGNESICSFTVTRPALAFTGFLPPIGGADATGGDFFHPVRTFKLNSTIPVEFKASCGGSAVTTGVHTLQAIHWSNDTTADAPIDATPTDAATSGNQFRLTGDEWHFNLDTKATGLTAGIWQLIATLSDGSQHSVWIQIK
;
A
#
# COMPACT_ATOMS: atom_id res chain seq x y z
N ASP A 1 -23.32 -36.43 27.92
CA ASP A 1 -22.82 -37.80 28.15
C ASP A 1 -21.70 -38.16 27.16
N HIS A 2 -21.00 -39.29 27.35
CA HIS A 2 -19.97 -39.77 26.43
C HIS A 2 -20.23 -41.24 26.11
N ILE A 3 -20.72 -41.51 24.91
CA ILE A 3 -21.25 -42.79 24.47
C ILE A 3 -20.40 -43.28 23.30
N ARG A 4 -19.98 -44.55 23.38
CA ARG A 4 -19.14 -45.17 22.36
C ARG A 4 -19.64 -46.58 22.07
N GLY A 5 -19.96 -46.87 20.81
CA GLY A 5 -20.20 -48.22 20.31
C GLY A 5 -18.90 -48.96 20.01
N GLU A 6 -19.02 -50.24 19.67
CA GLU A 6 -17.88 -51.13 19.45
C GLU A 6 -17.72 -51.43 17.95
N ARG A 7 -17.58 -52.70 17.59
CA ARG A 7 -17.62 -53.15 16.20
C ARG A 7 -18.95 -53.85 15.97
N GLY A 8 -19.69 -53.48 14.94
CA GLY A 8 -21.00 -54.04 14.63
C GLY A 8 -22.00 -52.95 14.25
N ALA A 9 -23.28 -53.32 14.23
CA ALA A 9 -24.37 -52.36 14.08
C ALA A 9 -24.95 -52.05 15.46
N ASP A 10 -24.64 -50.88 15.99
CA ASP A 10 -25.01 -50.40 17.31
C ASP A 10 -26.18 -49.40 17.25
N ILE A 11 -26.88 -49.23 18.38
CA ILE A 11 -27.91 -48.18 18.55
C ILE A 11 -27.49 -47.31 19.72
N LEU A 12 -27.15 -46.05 19.46
CA LEU A 12 -26.75 -45.08 20.47
C LEU A 12 -27.89 -44.10 20.72
N ASN A 13 -28.16 -43.76 21.99
CA ASN A 13 -29.12 -42.71 22.36
C ASN A 13 -28.50 -41.80 23.44
N GLY A 14 -28.26 -40.54 23.09
CA GLY A 14 -27.69 -39.50 23.97
C GLY A 14 -28.70 -38.97 24.99
N GLY A 15 -29.85 -38.52 24.52
CA GLY A 15 -30.93 -38.03 25.36
C GLY A 15 -30.98 -36.50 25.38
N ALA A 16 -30.83 -35.89 26.56
CA ALA A 16 -30.90 -34.43 26.68
C ALA A 16 -29.62 -33.89 27.33
N GLY A 17 -29.12 -32.77 26.81
CA GLY A 17 -27.84 -32.19 27.20
C GLY A 17 -26.81 -32.37 26.08
N ASN A 18 -25.61 -31.86 26.29
CA ASN A 18 -24.54 -31.93 25.30
C ASN A 18 -23.79 -33.27 25.43
N ASP A 19 -23.92 -34.10 24.42
CA ASP A 19 -23.48 -35.47 24.34
C ASP A 19 -22.34 -35.64 23.33
N TRP A 20 -21.50 -36.63 23.59
CA TRP A 20 -20.43 -37.06 22.70
C TRP A 20 -20.72 -38.49 22.28
N LEU A 21 -20.90 -38.74 20.98
CA LEU A 21 -21.35 -40.02 20.45
C LEU A 21 -20.39 -40.51 19.37
N ALA A 22 -19.87 -41.73 19.54
CA ALA A 22 -19.06 -42.41 18.52
C ALA A 22 -19.60 -43.82 18.26
N GLY A 23 -20.13 -44.07 17.07
CA GLY A 23 -20.69 -45.37 16.68
C GLY A 23 -19.65 -46.49 16.70
N GLY A 24 -18.47 -46.21 16.14
CA GLY A 24 -17.42 -47.22 16.00
C GLY A 24 -17.35 -47.67 14.55
N ALA A 25 -17.24 -48.97 14.31
CA ALA A 25 -17.19 -49.51 12.95
C ALA A 25 -18.38 -50.44 12.68
N GLY A 26 -19.10 -50.21 11.59
CA GLY A 26 -20.28 -50.94 11.15
C GLY A 26 -21.52 -50.03 11.11
N ASP A 27 -22.61 -50.48 10.48
CA ASP A 27 -23.77 -49.62 10.20
C ASP A 27 -24.60 -49.30 11.47
N ASP A 28 -24.40 -48.11 12.03
CA ASP A 28 -24.95 -47.67 13.32
C ASP A 28 -26.21 -46.77 13.20
N ASP A 29 -27.07 -46.75 14.22
CA ASP A 29 -28.19 -45.81 14.36
C ASP A 29 -27.97 -44.94 15.62
N ILE A 30 -27.56 -43.69 15.40
CA ILE A 30 -27.14 -42.77 16.47
C ILE A 30 -28.19 -41.67 16.64
N ARG A 31 -28.76 -41.59 17.84
CA ARG A 31 -29.75 -40.56 18.21
C ARG A 31 -29.18 -39.65 19.28
N SER A 32 -28.86 -38.40 18.95
CA SER A 32 -28.34 -37.41 19.91
C SER A 32 -29.42 -37.00 20.89
N GLY A 33 -30.58 -36.59 20.38
CA GLY A 33 -31.64 -35.99 21.17
C GLY A 33 -31.52 -34.47 21.16
N THR A 34 -31.66 -33.77 22.30
CA THR A 34 -31.61 -32.30 22.36
C THR A 34 -30.38 -31.80 23.08
N GLY A 35 -29.66 -30.83 22.53
CA GLY A 35 -28.42 -30.30 23.12
C GLY A 35 -27.50 -29.80 22.02
N ASP A 36 -26.30 -29.29 22.36
CA ASP A 36 -25.26 -29.12 21.34
C ASP A 36 -24.33 -30.35 21.39
N ASP A 37 -24.55 -31.28 20.48
CA ASP A 37 -23.96 -32.61 20.51
C ASP A 37 -22.73 -32.73 19.59
N THR A 38 -21.88 -33.71 19.87
CA THR A 38 -20.66 -33.99 19.09
C THR A 38 -20.64 -35.44 18.63
N PHE A 39 -20.66 -35.66 17.33
CA PHE A 39 -20.55 -36.97 16.70
C PHE A 39 -19.12 -37.19 16.22
N VAL A 40 -18.49 -38.29 16.65
CA VAL A 40 -17.08 -38.57 16.35
C VAL A 40 -16.92 -39.85 15.55
N PHE A 41 -16.22 -39.72 14.43
CA PHE A 41 -15.96 -40.82 13.50
C PHE A 41 -14.47 -41.07 13.30
N VAL A 42 -14.16 -42.32 12.98
CA VAL A 42 -12.83 -42.84 12.62
C VAL A 42 -12.99 -43.72 11.38
N ASP A 43 -11.90 -44.03 10.69
CA ASP A 43 -11.92 -44.90 9.51
C ASP A 43 -12.73 -46.20 9.71
N ASP A 44 -13.35 -46.67 8.61
CA ASP A 44 -14.24 -47.83 8.56
C ASP A 44 -15.55 -47.67 9.37
N TRP A 45 -16.11 -46.46 9.46
CA TRP A 45 -17.33 -46.21 10.26
C TRP A 45 -18.56 -46.96 9.76
N GLY A 46 -18.75 -47.12 8.44
CA GLY A 46 -19.90 -47.84 7.87
C GLY A 46 -20.99 -46.93 7.30
N ASN A 47 -22.20 -47.45 7.13
CA ASN A 47 -23.35 -46.69 6.65
C ASN A 47 -24.29 -46.32 7.79
N ASP A 48 -24.01 -45.19 8.44
CA ASP A 48 -24.69 -44.81 9.68
C ASP A 48 -25.89 -43.90 9.42
N HIS A 49 -26.90 -44.08 10.25
CA HIS A 49 -28.10 -43.27 10.29
C HIS A 49 -28.07 -42.38 11.52
N LEU A 50 -28.00 -41.05 11.32
CA LEU A 50 -27.99 -40.09 12.39
C LEU A 50 -29.38 -39.48 12.53
N ASN A 51 -29.87 -39.32 13.76
CA ASN A 51 -31.13 -38.66 14.03
C ASN A 51 -30.94 -37.63 15.14
N ASP A 52 -31.12 -36.37 14.78
CA ASP A 52 -30.97 -35.23 15.67
C ASP A 52 -32.33 -34.57 15.98
N GLU A 53 -32.55 -34.23 17.26
CA GLU A 53 -33.79 -33.58 17.72
C GLU A 53 -33.59 -32.10 18.10
N GLY A 54 -32.42 -31.53 17.81
CA GLY A 54 -32.15 -30.09 17.75
C GLY A 54 -30.96 -29.64 18.61
N GLY A 55 -30.22 -28.67 18.09
CA GLY A 55 -28.94 -28.26 18.64
C GLY A 55 -28.14 -27.41 17.67
N THR A 56 -26.95 -26.96 18.09
CA THR A 56 -25.86 -26.61 17.19
C THR A 56 -24.81 -27.72 17.21
N ASP A 57 -25.06 -28.76 16.43
CA ASP A 57 -24.30 -30.00 16.53
C ASP A 57 -23.03 -30.00 15.69
N THR A 58 -22.03 -30.71 16.21
CA THR A 58 -20.70 -30.86 15.63
C THR A 58 -20.52 -32.26 15.04
N LEU A 59 -20.20 -32.32 13.75
CA LEU A 59 -19.68 -33.50 13.10
C LEU A 59 -18.15 -33.45 13.11
N ASN A 60 -17.52 -34.35 13.85
CA ASN A 60 -16.08 -34.41 14.03
C ASN A 60 -15.48 -35.65 13.36
N MET A 61 -14.84 -35.42 12.21
CA MET A 61 -14.20 -36.42 11.37
C MET A 61 -12.67 -36.33 11.43
N LEU A 62 -12.08 -35.58 12.38
CA LEU A 62 -10.64 -35.27 12.41
C LEU A 62 -9.71 -36.51 12.40
N GLN A 63 -10.24 -37.68 12.76
CA GLN A 63 -9.50 -38.94 12.80
C GLN A 63 -9.69 -39.81 11.54
N VAL A 64 -10.50 -39.36 10.59
CA VAL A 64 -10.66 -40.00 9.28
C VAL A 64 -9.50 -39.61 8.39
N THR A 65 -8.90 -40.61 7.74
CA THR A 65 -7.70 -40.43 6.91
C THR A 65 -7.98 -40.46 5.42
N THR A 66 -9.19 -40.87 5.01
CA THR A 66 -9.66 -40.87 3.62
C THR A 66 -10.29 -39.55 3.22
N ASP A 67 -10.32 -39.27 1.91
CA ASP A 67 -11.03 -38.13 1.35
C ASP A 67 -12.53 -38.21 1.65
N LEU A 68 -13.09 -37.11 2.14
CA LEU A 68 -14.49 -36.97 2.50
C LEU A 68 -15.22 -36.05 1.51
N ALA A 69 -16.43 -36.46 1.13
CA ALA A 69 -17.35 -35.66 0.34
C ALA A 69 -18.60 -35.31 1.16
N PHE A 70 -18.80 -34.02 1.40
CA PHE A 70 -19.95 -33.44 2.09
C PHE A 70 -20.89 -32.79 1.08
N THR A 71 -22.19 -33.00 1.24
CA THR A 71 -23.22 -32.27 0.48
C THR A 71 -24.05 -31.44 1.44
N ALA A 72 -24.10 -30.13 1.23
CA ALA A 72 -24.89 -29.19 2.02
C ALA A 72 -26.33 -29.04 1.50
N SER A 73 -27.21 -28.63 2.41
CA SER A 73 -28.57 -28.19 2.15
C SER A 73 -28.76 -26.77 2.70
N ALA A 74 -29.94 -26.20 2.48
CA ALA A 74 -30.26 -24.86 2.99
C ALA A 74 -30.27 -24.77 4.52
N THR A 75 -30.33 -25.90 5.23
CA THR A 75 -30.37 -25.92 6.70
C THR A 75 -29.05 -26.39 7.28
N GLY A 76 -28.37 -27.37 6.71
CA GLY A 76 -27.11 -27.93 7.23
C GLY A 76 -26.47 -28.92 6.26
N VAL A 77 -25.43 -29.62 6.68
CA VAL A 77 -24.90 -30.77 5.89
C VAL A 77 -26.00 -31.82 5.76
N ALA A 78 -26.22 -32.38 4.58
CA ALA A 78 -27.27 -33.36 4.29
C ALA A 78 -26.76 -34.80 4.13
N SER A 79 -25.51 -34.97 3.66
CA SER A 79 -24.85 -36.28 3.56
C SER A 79 -23.33 -36.16 3.60
N VAL A 80 -22.65 -37.20 4.10
CA VAL A 80 -21.19 -37.35 4.08
C VAL A 80 -20.81 -38.74 3.60
N THR A 81 -19.74 -38.88 2.82
CA THR A 81 -19.23 -40.18 2.36
C THR A 81 -17.74 -40.13 2.05
N ASP A 82 -17.02 -41.24 2.25
CA ASP A 82 -15.67 -41.49 1.71
C ASP A 82 -15.70 -42.42 0.46
N GLY A 83 -16.90 -42.72 -0.05
CA GLY A 83 -17.18 -43.70 -1.10
C GLY A 83 -17.80 -44.99 -0.56
N PRO A 84 -17.06 -45.85 0.18
CA PRO A 84 -17.60 -47.07 0.77
C PRO A 84 -18.56 -46.85 1.95
N ASN A 85 -18.34 -45.79 2.74
CA ASN A 85 -19.07 -45.47 3.96
C ASN A 85 -19.90 -44.21 3.76
N GLY A 86 -21.00 -44.06 4.52
CA GLY A 86 -21.97 -42.98 4.28
C GLY A 86 -22.78 -42.60 5.50
N LEU A 87 -22.99 -41.31 5.70
CA LEU A 87 -23.85 -40.76 6.73
C LEU A 87 -25.13 -40.19 6.12
N THR A 88 -26.28 -40.53 6.70
CA THR A 88 -27.61 -40.07 6.24
C THR A 88 -28.39 -39.37 7.34
N PHE A 89 -29.32 -38.47 6.93
CA PHE A 89 -30.18 -37.65 7.80
C PHE A 89 -29.40 -36.61 8.62
N LEU A 90 -28.94 -35.56 7.95
CA LEU A 90 -28.02 -34.60 8.54
C LEU A 90 -28.62 -33.17 8.50
N ASP A 91 -28.47 -32.41 9.59
CA ASP A 91 -28.69 -30.96 9.66
C ASP A 91 -27.55 -30.24 10.42
N PHE A 92 -26.34 -30.81 10.38
CA PHE A 92 -25.17 -30.35 11.14
C PHE A 92 -24.74 -28.94 10.75
N LYS A 93 -24.43 -28.13 11.77
CA LYS A 93 -23.99 -26.73 11.63
C LYS A 93 -22.48 -26.58 11.77
N ILE A 94 -21.79 -27.51 12.42
CA ILE A 94 -20.34 -27.45 12.60
C ILE A 94 -19.72 -28.72 12.00
N VAL A 95 -18.78 -28.55 11.08
CA VAL A 95 -18.06 -29.62 10.40
C VAL A 95 -16.57 -29.48 10.66
N LEU A 96 -15.99 -30.46 11.33
CA LEU A 96 -14.55 -30.61 11.45
C LEU A 96 -14.14 -31.79 10.56
N SER A 97 -13.62 -31.51 9.38
CA SER A 97 -13.32 -32.52 8.37
C SER A 97 -12.07 -33.35 8.72
N GLY A 98 -11.75 -34.34 7.89
CA GLY A 98 -10.69 -35.31 8.10
C GLY A 98 -9.30 -34.82 7.70
N GLN A 99 -8.39 -35.78 7.53
CA GLN A 99 -7.00 -35.54 7.08
C GLN A 99 -6.83 -35.77 5.56
N GLY A 100 -7.92 -36.08 4.87
CA GLY A 100 -7.96 -36.31 3.43
C GLY A 100 -7.97 -35.01 2.64
N ASN A 101 -8.13 -35.12 1.31
CA ASN A 101 -8.42 -33.97 0.45
C ASN A 101 -9.93 -33.81 0.33
N ASP A 102 -10.53 -33.07 1.25
CA ASP A 102 -11.96 -33.11 1.50
C ASP A 102 -12.72 -32.09 0.64
N THR A 103 -13.99 -32.38 0.35
CA THR A 103 -14.83 -31.56 -0.53
C THR A 103 -16.18 -31.25 0.10
N LEU A 104 -16.52 -29.96 0.21
CA LEU A 104 -17.85 -29.50 0.58
C LEU A 104 -18.59 -28.95 -0.65
N THR A 105 -19.73 -29.56 -0.98
CA THR A 105 -20.60 -29.12 -2.08
C THR A 105 -21.81 -28.36 -1.55
N GLY A 106 -22.03 -27.15 -2.07
CA GLY A 106 -23.14 -26.28 -1.70
C GLY A 106 -24.51 -26.79 -2.13
N PRO A 107 -25.60 -26.21 -1.61
CA PRO A 107 -26.95 -26.49 -2.08
C PRO A 107 -27.15 -25.98 -3.52
N ASN A 108 -28.16 -26.51 -4.23
CA ASN A 108 -28.46 -26.09 -5.61
C ASN A 108 -29.03 -24.67 -5.77
N GLY A 109 -29.27 -23.95 -4.66
CA GLY A 109 -29.69 -22.55 -4.65
C GLY A 109 -28.49 -21.62 -4.45
N ALA A 110 -28.68 -20.32 -4.72
CA ALA A 110 -27.60 -19.35 -4.60
C ALA A 110 -27.03 -19.32 -3.16
N SER A 111 -25.70 -19.44 -3.04
CA SER A 111 -25.01 -19.56 -1.77
C SER A 111 -23.94 -18.49 -1.59
N LEU A 112 -23.79 -18.04 -0.34
CA LEU A 112 -22.68 -17.19 0.09
C LEU A 112 -21.73 -18.01 0.96
N TRP A 113 -20.48 -18.07 0.54
CA TRP A 113 -19.38 -18.70 1.26
C TRP A 113 -18.48 -17.59 1.81
N THR A 114 -18.24 -17.59 3.11
CA THR A 114 -17.35 -16.62 3.77
C THR A 114 -16.15 -17.37 4.34
N LEU A 115 -14.97 -17.20 3.73
CA LEU A 115 -13.76 -17.93 4.07
C LEU A 115 -12.94 -17.11 5.07
N THR A 116 -12.70 -17.69 6.24
CA THR A 116 -12.20 -16.98 7.43
C THR A 116 -10.79 -17.39 7.86
N GLY A 117 -10.27 -18.50 7.31
CA GLY A 117 -8.92 -19.00 7.58
C GLY A 117 -8.47 -20.04 6.55
N ASN A 118 -7.38 -20.76 6.83
CA ASN A 118 -6.95 -21.85 5.96
C ASN A 118 -7.93 -23.03 6.04
N ASN A 119 -8.47 -23.46 4.90
CA ASN A 119 -9.43 -24.56 4.79
C ASN A 119 -10.66 -24.41 5.73
N ALA A 120 -11.05 -23.17 6.02
CA ALA A 120 -12.09 -22.87 7.02
C ALA A 120 -12.97 -21.67 6.63
N GLY A 121 -14.24 -21.73 7.01
CA GLY A 121 -15.21 -20.70 6.69
C GLY A 121 -16.65 -21.05 7.05
N GLU A 122 -17.56 -20.26 6.52
CA GLU A 122 -19.00 -20.39 6.70
C GLU A 122 -19.71 -20.54 5.35
N LEU A 123 -20.69 -21.45 5.27
CA LEU A 123 -21.68 -21.58 4.19
C LEU A 123 -23.07 -21.41 4.80
N GLY A 124 -23.62 -20.20 4.73
CA GLY A 124 -24.88 -19.88 5.41
C GLY A 124 -24.80 -20.22 6.92
N PRO A 125 -25.59 -21.18 7.44
CA PRO A 125 -25.53 -21.58 8.85
C PRO A 125 -24.44 -22.64 9.17
N ILE A 126 -23.66 -23.10 8.18
CA ILE A 126 -22.67 -24.17 8.34
C ILE A 126 -21.28 -23.55 8.54
N HIS A 127 -20.65 -23.80 9.69
CA HIS A 127 -19.22 -23.58 9.92
C HIS A 127 -18.43 -24.83 9.54
N PHE A 128 -17.35 -24.67 8.76
CA PHE A 128 -16.48 -25.77 8.35
C PHE A 128 -15.01 -25.49 8.64
N GLU A 129 -14.27 -26.54 8.95
CA GLU A 129 -12.82 -26.55 9.15
C GLU A 129 -12.19 -27.77 8.48
N ASN A 130 -10.95 -27.62 8.00
CA ASN A 130 -10.17 -28.63 7.26
C ASN A 130 -10.84 -29.11 5.97
N VAL A 131 -11.53 -28.23 5.26
CA VAL A 131 -12.08 -28.54 3.93
C VAL A 131 -11.25 -27.85 2.85
N GLU A 132 -10.59 -28.64 2.02
CA GLU A 132 -9.66 -28.15 0.99
C GLU A 132 -10.38 -27.71 -0.29
N ASN A 133 -11.49 -28.36 -0.64
CA ASN A 133 -12.21 -28.13 -1.91
C ASN A 133 -13.64 -27.67 -1.66
N LEU A 134 -14.02 -26.59 -2.34
CA LEU A 134 -15.38 -26.06 -2.31
C LEU A 134 -16.00 -26.17 -3.68
N ASN A 135 -17.16 -26.83 -3.74
CA ASN A 135 -17.99 -26.82 -4.92
C ASN A 135 -19.23 -25.98 -4.61
N GLY A 136 -19.60 -25.08 -5.52
CA GLY A 136 -20.90 -24.42 -5.50
C GLY A 136 -22.06 -25.41 -5.71
N GLY A 137 -23.15 -24.90 -6.23
CA GLY A 137 -24.39 -25.61 -6.51
C GLY A 137 -24.71 -25.58 -8.00
N THR A 138 -25.97 -25.28 -8.31
CA THR A 138 -26.44 -25.10 -9.69
C THR A 138 -27.00 -23.71 -9.96
N SER A 139 -26.80 -22.79 -9.02
CA SER A 139 -27.21 -21.40 -9.07
C SER A 139 -25.99 -20.54 -8.75
N ASP A 140 -26.11 -19.23 -8.94
CA ASP A 140 -25.05 -18.25 -8.65
C ASP A 140 -24.53 -18.35 -7.21
N ASP A 141 -23.24 -18.63 -7.05
CA ASP A 141 -22.56 -18.71 -5.78
C ASP A 141 -21.47 -17.64 -5.63
N THR A 142 -21.27 -17.13 -4.42
CA THR A 142 -20.23 -16.15 -4.11
C THR A 142 -19.30 -16.67 -3.03
N PHE A 143 -18.00 -16.66 -3.31
CA PHE A 143 -16.92 -17.04 -2.40
C PHE A 143 -16.14 -15.81 -1.96
N VAL A 144 -16.40 -15.33 -0.74
CA VAL A 144 -15.77 -14.13 -0.16
C VAL A 144 -14.64 -14.54 0.77
N PHE A 145 -13.43 -14.05 0.50
CA PHE A 145 -12.29 -14.31 1.36
C PHE A 145 -11.99 -13.15 2.31
N SER A 146 -11.64 -13.47 3.56
CA SER A 146 -10.92 -12.57 4.46
C SER A 146 -9.42 -12.56 4.16
N ASP A 147 -8.68 -11.54 4.63
CA ASP A 147 -7.25 -11.32 4.35
C ASP A 147 -6.34 -12.52 4.68
N ALA A 148 -6.69 -13.32 5.69
CA ALA A 148 -5.91 -14.49 6.12
C ALA A 148 -6.41 -15.81 5.54
N ALA A 149 -7.43 -15.82 4.69
CA ALA A 149 -8.06 -17.05 4.21
C ALA A 149 -7.36 -17.65 2.98
N SER A 150 -7.22 -18.97 3.00
CA SER A 150 -6.64 -19.76 1.92
C SER A 150 -7.32 -21.13 1.82
N LEU A 151 -7.18 -21.76 0.67
CA LEU A 151 -7.56 -23.16 0.46
C LEU A 151 -6.37 -23.92 -0.12
N ASP A 152 -6.04 -25.08 0.44
CA ASP A 152 -5.04 -25.97 -0.15
C ASP A 152 -5.56 -26.66 -1.42
N GLY A 153 -6.88 -26.76 -1.58
CA GLY A 153 -7.56 -27.35 -2.73
C GLY A 153 -8.09 -26.33 -3.73
N LYS A 154 -9.26 -26.63 -4.31
CA LYS A 154 -9.85 -25.92 -5.45
C LYS A 154 -11.24 -25.36 -5.13
N ILE A 155 -11.59 -24.25 -5.78
CA ILE A 155 -12.98 -23.79 -5.89
C ILE A 155 -13.56 -24.18 -7.26
N ASP A 156 -14.76 -24.74 -7.29
CA ASP A 156 -15.52 -25.00 -8.53
C ASP A 156 -16.91 -24.39 -8.40
N GLY A 157 -17.21 -23.31 -9.14
CA GLY A 157 -18.54 -22.67 -9.14
C GLY A 157 -19.65 -23.58 -9.69
N ARG A 158 -19.25 -24.57 -10.49
CA ARG A 158 -20.09 -25.52 -11.22
C ARG A 158 -20.94 -24.88 -12.31
N SER A 159 -22.13 -24.41 -12.00
CA SER A 159 -23.02 -23.85 -13.01
C SER A 159 -23.83 -22.73 -12.39
N GLY A 160 -23.93 -21.61 -13.09
CA GLY A 160 -24.49 -20.40 -12.51
C GLY A 160 -23.72 -19.19 -13.02
N SER A 161 -23.86 -18.05 -12.34
CA SER A 161 -22.93 -16.94 -12.47
C SER A 161 -22.16 -16.79 -11.16
N ASP A 162 -21.01 -17.43 -11.09
CA ASP A 162 -20.25 -17.59 -9.86
C ASP A 162 -19.20 -16.51 -9.69
N THR A 163 -18.93 -16.15 -8.43
CA THR A 163 -18.06 -15.04 -8.06
C THR A 163 -17.04 -15.48 -7.02
N ILE A 164 -15.76 -15.16 -7.24
CA ILE A 164 -14.77 -15.13 -6.17
C ILE A 164 -14.44 -13.68 -5.83
N ASP A 165 -14.52 -13.32 -4.55
CA ASP A 165 -14.32 -11.99 -4.02
C ASP A 165 -13.14 -11.95 -3.02
N TRP A 166 -12.09 -11.23 -3.41
CA TRP A 166 -10.88 -10.98 -2.62
C TRP A 166 -10.75 -9.52 -2.18
N THR A 167 -11.85 -8.75 -2.16
CA THR A 167 -11.81 -7.31 -1.82
C THR A 167 -11.18 -7.00 -0.46
N ALA A 168 -11.19 -7.95 0.47
CA ALA A 168 -10.62 -7.79 1.81
C ALA A 168 -9.10 -8.02 1.90
N PHE A 169 -8.43 -8.45 0.83
CA PHE A 169 -6.98 -8.69 0.85
C PHE A 169 -6.19 -7.38 0.91
N THR A 170 -5.20 -7.35 1.79
CA THR A 170 -4.29 -6.20 1.99
C THR A 170 -2.92 -6.39 1.32
N VAL A 171 -2.66 -7.59 0.80
CA VAL A 171 -1.45 -7.96 0.06
C VAL A 171 -1.78 -8.30 -1.39
N SER A 172 -0.78 -8.20 -2.28
CA SER A 172 -0.95 -8.55 -3.69
C SER A 172 -1.36 -10.01 -3.86
N LEU A 173 -2.47 -10.24 -4.55
CA LEU A 173 -2.96 -11.56 -4.94
C LEU A 173 -2.64 -11.82 -6.42
N ILE A 174 -2.04 -12.97 -6.72
CA ILE A 174 -1.76 -13.38 -8.10
C ILE A 174 -2.91 -14.24 -8.59
N VAL A 175 -3.64 -13.77 -9.60
CA VAL A 175 -4.73 -14.51 -10.25
C VAL A 175 -4.45 -14.66 -11.73
N THR A 176 -4.49 -15.89 -12.24
CA THR A 176 -4.20 -16.23 -13.64
C THR A 176 -5.35 -17.03 -14.23
N ILE A 177 -5.96 -16.55 -15.31
CA ILE A 177 -6.91 -17.32 -16.10
C ILE A 177 -6.15 -18.30 -16.99
N THR A 178 -6.40 -19.59 -16.84
CA THR A 178 -5.73 -20.64 -17.61
C THR A 178 -6.57 -21.18 -18.76
N GLY A 179 -7.87 -20.90 -18.77
CA GLY A 179 -8.77 -21.32 -19.84
C GLY A 179 -10.25 -21.07 -19.54
N PRO A 180 -11.15 -21.50 -20.45
CA PRO A 180 -12.57 -21.61 -20.12
C PRO A 180 -12.78 -22.68 -19.05
N GLY A 181 -13.77 -22.50 -18.19
CA GLY A 181 -14.10 -23.52 -17.21
C GLY A 181 -14.67 -24.80 -17.84
N THR A 182 -14.70 -25.86 -17.05
CA THR A 182 -15.14 -27.20 -17.49
C THR A 182 -16.63 -27.31 -17.81
N LEU A 183 -17.46 -26.41 -17.29
CA LEU A 183 -18.90 -26.31 -17.49
C LEU A 183 -19.28 -24.94 -18.07
N ASP A 184 -18.87 -23.86 -17.41
CA ASP A 184 -19.05 -22.46 -17.79
C ASP A 184 -17.90 -21.59 -17.25
N GLY A 185 -18.07 -20.27 -17.21
CA GLY A 185 -17.08 -19.33 -16.69
C GLY A 185 -15.64 -19.52 -17.16
N SER A 186 -14.73 -19.29 -16.23
CA SER A 186 -13.28 -19.42 -16.41
C SER A 186 -12.68 -20.38 -15.40
N MET A 187 -11.59 -21.03 -15.80
CA MET A 187 -10.70 -21.73 -14.88
C MET A 187 -9.38 -20.98 -14.76
N GLY A 188 -8.75 -21.10 -13.60
CA GLY A 188 -7.52 -20.38 -13.32
C GLY A 188 -6.83 -20.83 -12.05
N THR A 189 -5.79 -20.08 -11.68
CA THR A 189 -5.04 -20.26 -10.45
C THR A 189 -5.05 -18.97 -9.65
N ALA A 190 -5.09 -19.05 -8.32
CA ALA A 190 -4.88 -17.91 -7.43
C ALA A 190 -3.82 -18.26 -6.38
N SER A 191 -3.01 -17.30 -5.92
CA SER A 191 -1.92 -17.57 -4.97
C SER A 191 -2.39 -18.09 -3.61
N ASN A 192 -3.64 -17.88 -3.25
CA ASN A 192 -4.26 -18.40 -2.02
C ASN A 192 -5.08 -19.69 -2.24
N LEU A 193 -5.01 -20.28 -3.44
CA LEU A 193 -5.69 -21.53 -3.82
C LEU A 193 -4.65 -22.55 -4.31
N GLY A 194 -4.46 -23.65 -3.57
CA GLY A 194 -3.44 -24.65 -3.90
C GLY A 194 -3.72 -25.41 -5.20
N SER A 195 -4.99 -25.55 -5.60
CA SER A 195 -5.40 -26.20 -6.85
C SER A 195 -6.26 -25.31 -7.77
N GLY A 196 -6.28 -24.00 -7.53
CA GLY A 196 -6.91 -22.99 -8.40
C GLY A 196 -8.44 -22.95 -8.33
N PHE A 197 -9.08 -22.53 -9.42
CA PHE A 197 -10.53 -22.45 -9.54
C PHE A 197 -11.05 -22.90 -10.92
N ASP A 198 -12.33 -23.26 -11.01
CA ASP A 198 -13.08 -23.59 -12.23
C ASP A 198 -14.45 -22.93 -12.22
N ASN A 199 -15.03 -22.77 -13.41
CA ASN A 199 -16.44 -22.41 -13.57
C ASN A 199 -16.79 -21.14 -12.78
N VAL A 200 -15.96 -20.09 -12.92
CA VAL A 200 -16.18 -18.79 -12.26
C VAL A 200 -16.25 -17.67 -13.30
N GLU A 201 -17.34 -16.91 -13.30
CA GLU A 201 -17.59 -15.79 -14.22
C GLU A 201 -16.95 -14.49 -13.74
N LEU A 202 -16.97 -14.22 -12.44
CA LEU A 202 -16.55 -12.94 -11.87
C LEU A 202 -15.46 -13.11 -10.81
N LEU A 203 -14.37 -12.37 -10.99
CA LEU A 203 -13.26 -12.29 -10.07
C LEU A 203 -13.13 -10.85 -9.57
N ILE A 204 -13.45 -10.62 -8.30
CA ILE A 204 -13.33 -9.30 -7.67
C ILE A 204 -12.00 -9.26 -6.93
N GLN A 205 -11.05 -8.51 -7.46
CA GLN A 205 -9.72 -8.35 -6.87
C GLN A 205 -9.74 -7.31 -5.73
N PRO A 206 -8.76 -7.35 -4.79
CA PRO A 206 -8.56 -6.24 -3.86
C PRO A 206 -8.46 -4.92 -4.62
N PRO A 207 -9.00 -3.81 -4.06
CA PRO A 207 -8.89 -2.51 -4.70
C PRO A 207 -7.42 -2.20 -4.98
N SER A 208 -7.12 -1.75 -6.19
CA SER A 208 -5.78 -1.27 -6.52
C SER A 208 -5.49 -0.06 -5.61
N VAL A 209 -4.70 -0.27 -4.56
CA VAL A 209 -4.22 0.82 -3.71
C VAL A 209 -3.41 1.76 -4.62
N PRO A 210 -3.71 3.07 -4.67
CA PRO A 210 -2.87 4.00 -5.39
C PRO A 210 -1.45 3.91 -4.84
N ALA A 211 -0.48 3.55 -5.69
CA ALA A 211 0.92 3.60 -5.32
C ALA A 211 1.31 5.06 -5.06
N CYS A 212 1.93 5.33 -3.93
CA CYS A 212 2.44 6.65 -3.60
C CYS A 212 3.96 6.62 -3.53
N PRO A 213 4.65 6.66 -4.69
CA PRO A 213 6.09 6.71 -4.69
C PRO A 213 6.55 7.99 -3.97
N SER A 214 7.27 7.84 -2.85
CA SER A 214 7.92 8.99 -2.22
C SER A 214 9.24 9.25 -2.94
N GLU A 215 9.42 10.47 -3.45
CA GLU A 215 10.61 10.88 -4.19
C GLU A 215 11.52 11.74 -3.32
N THR A 216 12.82 11.44 -3.31
CA THR A 216 13.88 12.28 -2.76
C THR A 216 14.90 12.61 -3.85
N LYS A 217 15.04 13.90 -4.20
CA LYS A 217 16.13 14.37 -5.06
C LYS A 217 17.45 14.41 -4.29
N LEU A 218 18.49 13.86 -4.90
CA LEU A 218 19.87 13.85 -4.44
C LEU A 218 20.72 14.73 -5.35
N THR A 219 21.52 15.59 -4.74
CA THR A 219 22.55 16.39 -5.39
C THR A 219 23.86 16.25 -4.64
N ALA A 220 24.98 16.36 -5.34
CA ALA A 220 26.29 16.43 -4.70
C ALA A 220 26.42 17.74 -3.90
N GLU A 221 27.01 17.68 -2.70
CA GLU A 221 27.25 18.88 -1.87
C GLU A 221 28.14 19.93 -2.57
N ASP A 222 28.98 19.48 -3.50
CA ASP A 222 29.89 20.27 -4.32
C ASP A 222 29.47 20.36 -5.80
N ALA A 223 28.20 20.07 -6.11
CA ALA A 223 27.67 20.08 -7.47
C ALA A 223 28.03 21.36 -8.26
N ALA A 224 28.55 21.15 -9.46
CA ALA A 224 28.98 22.17 -10.40
C ALA A 224 28.59 21.80 -11.84
N SER A 225 28.67 22.79 -12.74
CA SER A 225 28.34 22.58 -14.16
C SER A 225 29.31 21.60 -14.81
N GLY A 226 28.76 20.55 -15.44
CA GLY A 226 29.51 19.55 -16.18
C GLY A 226 29.88 18.30 -15.37
N ASP A 227 29.49 18.22 -14.09
CA ASP A 227 29.84 17.10 -13.23
C ASP A 227 29.16 15.78 -13.65
N GLN A 228 27.99 15.88 -14.32
CA GLN A 228 27.20 14.74 -14.80
C GLN A 228 26.80 13.78 -13.67
N PHE A 229 26.43 14.32 -12.51
CA PHE A 229 25.96 13.52 -11.39
C PHE A 229 24.72 12.71 -11.79
N GLY A 230 24.68 11.41 -11.47
CA GLY A 230 23.60 10.53 -11.90
C GLY A 230 23.84 9.85 -13.26
N VAL A 231 25.03 9.97 -13.84
CA VAL A 231 25.39 9.22 -15.08
C VAL A 231 25.38 7.70 -14.86
N SER A 232 25.64 7.24 -13.64
CA SER A 232 25.46 5.86 -13.20
C SER A 232 24.96 5.82 -11.76
N VAL A 233 24.16 4.81 -11.42
CA VAL A 233 23.59 4.64 -10.08
C VAL A 233 23.60 3.17 -9.69
N ALA A 234 23.73 2.88 -8.40
CA ALA A 234 23.58 1.54 -7.83
C ALA A 234 23.07 1.64 -6.38
N ILE A 235 22.37 0.60 -5.91
CA ILE A 235 21.84 0.55 -4.53
C ILE A 235 22.01 -0.82 -3.91
N SER A 236 22.30 -0.87 -2.61
CA SER A 236 22.29 -2.10 -1.81
C SER A 236 21.80 -1.78 -0.41
N GLY A 237 20.58 -2.24 -0.07
CA GLY A 237 19.89 -1.86 1.16
C GLY A 237 19.79 -0.34 1.29
N ASP A 238 20.19 0.19 2.44
CA ASP A 238 20.11 1.63 2.75
C ASP A 238 21.27 2.47 2.18
N THR A 239 22.03 1.96 1.21
CA THR A 239 23.19 2.66 0.63
C THR A 239 23.06 2.78 -0.89
N ALA A 240 23.00 4.02 -1.38
CA ALA A 240 23.00 4.35 -2.79
C ALA A 240 24.35 4.94 -3.19
N VAL A 241 24.81 4.64 -4.41
CA VAL A 241 26.05 5.15 -4.98
C VAL A 241 25.74 5.81 -6.31
N ILE A 242 26.15 7.07 -6.45
CA ILE A 242 25.89 7.89 -7.63
C ILE A 242 27.21 8.27 -8.29
N GLY A 243 27.39 7.86 -9.54
CA GLY A 243 28.55 8.24 -10.35
C GLY A 243 28.41 9.64 -10.94
N SER A 244 29.53 10.34 -11.08
CA SER A 244 29.63 11.69 -11.63
C SER A 244 30.91 11.81 -12.45
N SER A 245 30.91 11.25 -13.67
CA SER A 245 32.14 11.08 -14.45
C SER A 245 32.78 12.37 -14.97
N GLY A 246 32.05 13.48 -14.95
CA GLY A 246 32.55 14.80 -15.38
C GLY A 246 33.12 15.65 -14.25
N ASP A 247 32.89 15.24 -12.99
CA ASP A 247 33.26 15.98 -11.78
C ASP A 247 34.75 16.34 -11.76
N ASP A 248 35.05 17.63 -11.62
CA ASP A 248 36.42 18.20 -11.65
C ASP A 248 37.27 17.81 -12.89
N GLY A 249 36.64 17.28 -13.96
CA GLY A 249 37.32 16.74 -15.14
C GLY A 249 38.05 15.41 -14.94
N ILE A 250 37.91 14.79 -13.77
CA ILE A 250 38.51 13.50 -13.39
C ILE A 250 37.42 12.45 -13.19
N GLY A 251 36.34 12.85 -12.53
CA GLY A 251 35.20 12.03 -12.15
C GLY A 251 35.23 11.61 -10.68
N SER A 252 34.03 11.40 -10.11
CA SER A 252 33.81 11.00 -8.72
C SER A 252 32.64 10.01 -8.59
N ALA A 253 32.54 9.36 -7.43
CA ALA A 253 31.34 8.63 -7.03
C ALA A 253 30.91 9.04 -5.62
N TYR A 254 29.62 9.27 -5.41
CA TYR A 254 29.06 9.80 -4.17
C TYR A 254 28.24 8.72 -3.48
N VAL A 255 28.50 8.49 -2.21
CA VAL A 255 27.77 7.52 -1.38
C VAL A 255 26.73 8.26 -0.57
N PHE A 256 25.47 7.86 -0.72
CA PHE A 256 24.35 8.31 0.08
C PHE A 256 23.85 7.19 0.97
N VAL A 257 23.43 7.54 2.19
CA VAL A 257 22.88 6.58 3.15
C VAL A 257 21.54 7.07 3.66
N ARG A 258 20.58 6.15 3.78
CA ARG A 258 19.26 6.44 4.32
C ARG A 258 19.35 6.85 5.79
N SER A 259 18.69 7.93 6.16
CA SER A 259 18.66 8.48 7.52
C SER A 259 17.25 9.00 7.84
N GLY A 260 16.46 8.19 8.55
CA GLY A 260 15.03 8.45 8.72
C GLY A 260 14.29 8.24 7.39
N ASN A 261 13.45 9.20 7.01
CA ASN A 261 12.70 9.18 5.74
C ASN A 261 13.47 9.86 4.59
N GLY A 262 14.74 10.23 4.78
CA GLY A 262 15.54 10.93 3.77
C GLY A 262 16.90 10.28 3.54
N TRP A 263 17.70 10.93 2.71
CA TRP A 263 19.04 10.48 2.33
C TRP A 263 20.06 11.56 2.61
N ILE A 264 21.24 11.16 3.08
CA ILE A 264 22.36 12.08 3.35
C ILE A 264 23.60 11.63 2.58
N GLN A 265 24.35 12.59 2.04
CA GLN A 265 25.66 12.32 1.44
C GLN A 265 26.62 11.88 2.56
N GLN A 266 27.03 10.61 2.54
CA GLN A 266 27.98 10.06 3.50
C GLN A 266 29.43 10.38 3.10
N GLN A 267 29.77 10.25 1.80
CA GLN A 267 31.15 10.41 1.35
C GLN A 267 31.24 10.62 -0.17
N LYS A 268 32.16 11.50 -0.62
CA LYS A 268 32.68 11.55 -2.00
C LYS A 268 33.88 10.59 -2.13
N LEU A 269 33.87 9.73 -3.14
CA LEU A 269 34.92 8.76 -3.47
C LEU A 269 35.70 9.24 -4.69
N THR A 270 37.02 9.20 -4.58
CA THR A 270 37.97 9.48 -5.66
C THR A 270 39.04 8.38 -5.67
N SER A 271 39.64 8.11 -6.83
CA SER A 271 40.81 7.22 -6.90
C SER A 271 42.06 7.90 -6.34
N ASN A 272 42.97 7.11 -5.77
CA ASN A 272 44.25 7.61 -5.23
C ASN A 272 45.21 8.12 -6.32
N ASP A 273 45.05 7.66 -7.54
CA ASP A 273 45.86 7.98 -8.73
C ASP A 273 45.10 8.83 -9.76
N ALA A 274 43.98 9.43 -9.36
CA ALA A 274 43.13 10.29 -10.16
C ALA A 274 43.88 11.26 -11.11
N THR A 275 43.64 11.10 -12.41
CA THR A 275 44.10 12.00 -13.46
C THR A 275 42.95 12.58 -14.30
N PRO A 276 43.10 13.80 -14.85
CA PRO A 276 42.09 14.37 -15.75
C PRO A 276 41.84 13.46 -16.95
N GLY A 277 40.57 13.15 -17.21
CA GLY A 277 40.17 12.25 -18.30
C GLY A 277 39.99 10.78 -17.92
N ASP A 278 40.16 10.40 -16.65
CA ASP A 278 39.93 9.01 -16.19
C ASP A 278 38.44 8.61 -16.25
N PHE A 279 37.55 9.61 -16.13
CA PHE A 279 36.10 9.44 -16.06
C PHE A 279 35.68 8.49 -14.94
N PHE A 280 36.29 8.60 -13.76
CA PHE A 280 35.93 7.83 -12.58
C PHE A 280 34.45 8.07 -12.22
N GLY A 281 33.71 7.01 -11.90
CA GLY A 281 32.25 7.11 -11.69
C GLY A 281 31.43 6.97 -12.97
N ARG A 282 32.05 6.60 -14.10
CA ARG A 282 31.32 6.26 -15.33
C ARG A 282 30.35 5.09 -15.12
N SER A 283 30.76 4.12 -14.32
CA SER A 283 29.94 2.99 -13.90
C SER A 283 30.17 2.72 -12.42
N VAL A 284 29.11 2.36 -11.70
CA VAL A 284 29.16 2.04 -10.27
C VAL A 284 28.35 0.78 -10.01
N ALA A 285 28.81 -0.04 -9.07
CA ALA A 285 28.06 -1.19 -8.57
C ALA A 285 28.35 -1.36 -7.06
N ILE A 286 27.36 -1.84 -6.31
CA ILE A 286 27.48 -2.05 -4.85
C ILE A 286 26.89 -3.41 -4.47
N ALA A 287 27.60 -4.15 -3.62
CA ALA A 287 27.09 -5.34 -2.95
C ALA A 287 27.50 -5.30 -1.48
N GLY A 288 26.53 -5.05 -0.59
CA GLY A 288 26.75 -4.96 0.85
C GLY A 288 27.79 -3.89 1.22
N ASP A 289 28.97 -4.32 1.67
CA ASP A 289 30.05 -3.45 2.15
C ASP A 289 31.13 -3.18 1.09
N ARG A 290 30.87 -3.46 -0.19
CA ARG A 290 31.80 -3.24 -1.31
C ARG A 290 31.17 -2.42 -2.43
N ILE A 291 31.92 -1.43 -2.89
CA ILE A 291 31.60 -0.63 -4.07
C ILE A 291 32.68 -0.88 -5.12
N VAL A 292 32.28 -1.00 -6.38
CA VAL A 292 33.17 -0.99 -7.54
C VAL A 292 32.86 0.24 -8.37
N VAL A 293 33.88 1.00 -8.72
CA VAL A 293 33.76 2.19 -9.56
C VAL A 293 34.63 2.07 -10.79
N GLY A 294 34.04 2.20 -11.98
CA GLY A 294 34.75 2.17 -13.25
C GLY A 294 35.30 3.55 -13.64
N ALA A 295 36.48 3.54 -14.26
CA ALA A 295 37.18 4.69 -14.82
C ALA A 295 37.78 4.29 -16.18
N PHE A 296 36.93 4.32 -17.22
CA PHE A 296 37.28 3.74 -18.52
C PHE A 296 38.36 4.54 -19.29
N GLY A 297 38.58 5.80 -18.91
CA GLY A 297 39.55 6.68 -19.56
C GLY A 297 40.96 6.59 -18.98
N GLU A 298 41.16 5.84 -17.90
CA GLU A 298 42.43 5.80 -17.16
C GLU A 298 43.60 5.26 -18.01
N ASP A 299 44.75 5.96 -17.98
CA ASP A 299 45.84 5.78 -18.96
C ASP A 299 47.25 5.52 -18.38
N ASP A 300 47.42 5.33 -17.06
CA ASP A 300 48.71 5.30 -16.31
C ASP A 300 49.78 4.34 -16.86
N ALA A 301 49.42 3.37 -17.69
CA ALA A 301 50.38 2.39 -18.20
C ALA A 301 51.22 2.89 -19.38
N SER A 302 51.00 4.08 -19.93
CA SER A 302 51.81 4.51 -21.06
C SER A 302 51.97 6.02 -21.10
N GLY A 303 53.19 6.52 -21.26
CA GLY A 303 53.47 7.95 -21.52
C GLY A 303 52.89 8.48 -22.86
N TYR A 304 51.81 7.86 -23.35
CA TYR A 304 50.98 8.24 -24.46
C TYR A 304 49.61 8.68 -23.92
N SER A 305 49.41 10.00 -23.86
CA SER A 305 48.20 10.73 -23.42
C SER A 305 46.92 10.44 -24.25
N SER A 306 46.84 9.33 -24.98
CA SER A 306 45.75 9.04 -25.92
C SER A 306 45.32 7.56 -25.93
N VAL A 307 45.57 6.83 -24.84
CA VAL A 307 45.25 5.41 -24.74
C VAL A 307 44.29 5.18 -23.57
N PHE A 308 43.00 4.99 -23.86
CA PHE A 308 41.98 4.68 -22.85
C PHE A 308 42.06 3.20 -22.48
N LEU A 309 42.99 2.86 -21.59
CA LEU A 309 43.18 1.47 -21.15
C LEU A 309 42.12 1.10 -20.11
N GLY A 310 41.83 2.03 -19.21
CA GLY A 310 40.80 1.95 -18.20
C GLY A 310 41.18 1.14 -16.96
N ALA A 311 40.45 1.39 -15.88
CA ALA A 311 40.55 0.70 -14.60
C ALA A 311 39.19 0.58 -13.91
N ALA A 312 39.12 -0.28 -12.90
CA ALA A 312 38.02 -0.32 -11.93
C ALA A 312 38.59 -0.32 -10.52
N TYR A 313 37.94 0.35 -9.59
CA TYR A 313 38.43 0.55 -8.23
C TYR A 313 37.46 -0.03 -7.23
N VAL A 314 37.95 -0.90 -6.34
CA VAL A 314 37.13 -1.49 -5.28
C VAL A 314 37.29 -0.68 -4.01
N PHE A 315 36.19 -0.28 -3.40
CA PHE A 315 36.14 0.38 -2.09
C PHE A 315 35.49 -0.56 -1.07
N VAL A 316 36.01 -0.52 0.16
CA VAL A 316 35.51 -1.28 1.32
C VAL A 316 34.98 -0.34 2.39
N ARG A 317 33.82 -0.69 2.96
CA ARG A 317 33.27 0.00 4.13
C ARG A 317 33.92 -0.52 5.43
N ASN A 318 34.34 0.40 6.28
CA ASN A 318 34.68 0.13 7.68
C ASN A 318 33.98 1.16 8.58
N GLY A 319 32.90 0.74 9.26
CA GLY A 319 32.00 1.66 9.95
C GLY A 319 31.28 2.58 8.96
N SER A 320 31.45 3.89 9.09
CA SER A 320 30.86 4.90 8.19
C SER A 320 31.80 5.36 7.08
N THR A 321 33.01 4.80 6.99
CA THR A 321 34.05 5.24 6.06
C THR A 321 34.27 4.21 4.96
N TRP A 322 34.37 4.70 3.73
CA TRP A 322 34.77 3.94 2.56
C TRP A 322 36.21 4.25 2.20
N SER A 323 37.02 3.22 1.95
CA SER A 323 38.41 3.37 1.53
C SER A 323 38.70 2.51 0.33
N GLU A 324 39.49 3.03 -0.62
CA GLU A 324 39.97 2.26 -1.77
C GLU A 324 40.77 1.04 -1.27
N GLN A 325 40.30 -0.14 -1.64
CA GLN A 325 40.91 -1.42 -1.34
C GLN A 325 41.94 -1.82 -2.40
N GLN A 326 41.58 -1.66 -3.68
CA GLN A 326 42.39 -2.13 -4.79
C GLN A 326 41.95 -1.52 -6.13
N LYS A 327 42.92 -1.12 -6.97
CA LYS A 327 42.75 -0.87 -8.42
C LYS A 327 42.82 -2.20 -9.18
N LEU A 328 41.85 -2.45 -10.05
CA LEU A 328 41.73 -3.60 -10.93
C LEU A 328 42.06 -3.17 -12.36
N THR A 329 42.88 -3.96 -13.04
CA THR A 329 43.29 -3.75 -14.43
C THR A 329 43.31 -5.08 -15.17
N ALA A 330 43.01 -5.08 -16.45
CA ALA A 330 43.15 -6.26 -17.30
C ALA A 330 44.60 -6.80 -17.32
N SER A 331 44.76 -8.12 -17.25
CA SER A 331 46.07 -8.78 -17.29
C SER A 331 46.81 -8.64 -18.62
N ASP A 332 46.08 -8.38 -19.70
CA ASP A 332 46.58 -8.11 -21.05
C ASP A 332 46.52 -6.62 -21.44
N ARG A 333 46.36 -5.72 -20.45
CA ARG A 333 46.34 -4.27 -20.65
C ARG A 333 47.51 -3.77 -21.49
N GLY A 334 47.21 -2.95 -22.50
CA GLY A 334 48.21 -2.28 -23.35
C GLY A 334 48.78 -3.16 -24.47
N GLN A 335 48.22 -4.34 -24.72
CA GLN A 335 48.63 -5.25 -25.81
C GLN A 335 47.99 -4.87 -27.16
N GLY A 336 48.01 -3.58 -27.50
CA GLY A 336 47.80 -3.08 -28.87
C GLY A 336 46.41 -2.61 -29.23
N ALA A 337 45.46 -2.46 -28.31
CA ALA A 337 44.26 -1.64 -28.53
C ALA A 337 44.51 -0.22 -27.99
N SER A 338 44.21 0.80 -28.78
CA SER A 338 44.35 2.20 -28.34
C SER A 338 43.22 2.65 -27.40
N GLN A 339 42.14 1.85 -27.28
CA GLN A 339 40.94 2.16 -26.48
C GLN A 339 40.35 0.85 -25.93
N GLU A 340 40.93 0.24 -24.90
CA GLU A 340 40.36 -0.96 -24.28
C GLU A 340 39.10 -0.64 -23.46
N ALA A 341 39.07 0.55 -22.85
CA ALA A 341 37.97 1.07 -22.05
C ALA A 341 37.56 0.13 -20.89
N PHE A 342 38.52 -0.51 -20.23
CA PHE A 342 38.24 -1.35 -19.06
C PHE A 342 37.58 -0.53 -17.95
N GLY A 343 36.49 -1.02 -17.37
CA GLY A 343 35.68 -0.26 -16.40
C GLY A 343 34.57 0.56 -17.07
N ARG A 344 34.32 0.36 -18.37
CA ARG A 344 33.15 0.91 -19.07
C ARG A 344 31.84 0.53 -18.37
N SER A 345 31.75 -0.72 -17.93
CA SER A 345 30.68 -1.27 -17.11
C SER A 345 31.27 -2.14 -16.01
N VAL A 346 30.64 -2.15 -14.84
CA VAL A 346 31.05 -2.94 -13.69
C VAL A 346 29.82 -3.58 -13.06
N ALA A 347 29.95 -4.80 -12.57
CA ALA A 347 28.94 -5.46 -11.75
C ALA A 347 29.63 -6.26 -10.64
N ILE A 348 29.00 -6.34 -9.48
CA ILE A 348 29.52 -7.08 -8.33
C ILE A 348 28.41 -7.94 -7.74
N ASP A 349 28.75 -9.20 -7.46
CA ASP A 349 27.95 -10.08 -6.63
C ASP A 349 28.86 -10.70 -5.58
N HIS A 350 28.66 -10.32 -4.32
CA HIS A 350 29.48 -10.72 -3.18
C HIS A 350 30.99 -10.53 -3.43
N ASP A 351 31.73 -11.62 -3.59
CA ASP A 351 33.18 -11.68 -3.77
C ASP A 351 33.61 -11.88 -5.23
N THR A 352 32.70 -11.65 -6.19
CA THR A 352 32.98 -11.74 -7.63
C THR A 352 32.63 -10.42 -8.33
N VAL A 353 33.56 -9.88 -9.12
CA VAL A 353 33.38 -8.67 -9.90
C VAL A 353 33.52 -9.00 -11.39
N ALA A 354 32.59 -8.52 -12.20
CA ALA A 354 32.70 -8.52 -13.65
C ALA A 354 32.97 -7.09 -14.13
N VAL A 355 33.95 -6.93 -15.03
CA VAL A 355 34.32 -5.63 -15.60
C VAL A 355 34.32 -5.70 -17.11
N GLY A 356 33.55 -4.84 -17.76
CA GLY A 356 33.49 -4.71 -19.21
C GLY A 356 34.61 -3.84 -19.79
N ALA A 357 35.09 -4.20 -20.96
CA ALA A 357 36.11 -3.51 -21.75
C ALA A 357 35.74 -3.59 -23.23
N ASN A 358 34.81 -2.72 -23.67
CA ASN A 358 34.15 -2.83 -24.97
C ASN A 358 35.10 -2.65 -26.16
N GLY A 359 36.23 -1.97 -26.01
CA GLY A 359 37.23 -1.82 -27.08
C GLY A 359 38.43 -2.75 -26.95
N ALA A 360 38.40 -3.70 -26.00
CA ALA A 360 39.44 -4.72 -25.88
C ALA A 360 39.45 -5.66 -27.09
N ARG A 361 40.59 -6.30 -27.37
CA ARG A 361 40.67 -7.28 -28.46
C ARG A 361 39.99 -8.60 -28.10
N GLY A 362 39.20 -9.11 -29.05
CA GLY A 362 38.60 -10.45 -29.01
C GLY A 362 39.61 -11.56 -29.34
N THR A 363 39.14 -12.82 -29.31
CA THR A 363 39.98 -13.95 -29.72
C THR A 363 40.36 -13.84 -31.20
N GLY A 364 41.62 -14.18 -31.55
CA GLY A 364 42.13 -14.02 -32.91
C GLY A 364 42.59 -12.59 -33.28
N GLY A 365 42.42 -11.61 -32.39
CA GLY A 365 42.96 -10.26 -32.54
C GLY A 365 42.05 -9.25 -33.24
N ALA A 366 40.77 -9.56 -33.42
CA ALA A 366 39.76 -8.62 -33.93
C ALA A 366 39.78 -7.32 -33.11
N PHE A 367 39.86 -6.19 -33.81
CA PHE A 367 39.88 -4.86 -33.21
C PHE A 367 38.49 -4.53 -32.66
N GLU A 368 38.42 -3.99 -31.44
CA GLU A 368 37.17 -3.50 -30.84
C GLU A 368 36.02 -4.52 -30.76
N ALA A 369 36.35 -5.82 -30.85
CA ALA A 369 35.41 -6.91 -30.61
C ALA A 369 34.91 -6.97 -29.16
N GLY A 370 35.71 -6.42 -28.23
CA GLY A 370 35.39 -6.31 -26.81
C GLY A 370 35.73 -7.53 -25.96
N ALA A 371 35.76 -7.32 -24.65
CA ALA A 371 35.96 -8.35 -23.64
C ALA A 371 35.28 -8.00 -22.30
N ALA A 372 35.12 -8.99 -21.44
CA ALA A 372 34.81 -8.80 -20.02
C ALA A 372 35.81 -9.58 -19.16
N TYR A 373 36.09 -9.11 -17.94
CA TYR A 373 37.06 -9.72 -17.04
C TYR A 373 36.40 -10.01 -15.71
N VAL A 374 36.58 -11.24 -15.22
CA VAL A 374 36.05 -11.65 -13.92
C VAL A 374 37.19 -11.63 -12.90
N PHE A 375 36.97 -10.93 -11.80
CA PHE A 375 37.85 -10.89 -10.63
C PHE A 375 37.18 -11.59 -9.47
N VAL A 376 37.95 -12.38 -8.72
CA VAL A 376 37.49 -13.04 -7.49
C VAL A 376 38.32 -12.59 -6.30
N ARG A 377 37.66 -12.46 -5.16
CA ARG A 377 38.30 -12.06 -3.92
C ARG A 377 38.76 -13.26 -3.11
N ASN A 378 39.95 -13.15 -2.54
CA ASN A 378 40.44 -14.04 -1.49
C ASN A 378 41.00 -13.19 -0.34
N GLY A 379 40.30 -13.17 0.79
CA GLY A 379 40.64 -12.31 1.93
C GLY A 379 40.44 -10.83 1.59
N THR A 380 41.53 -10.09 1.39
CA THR A 380 41.50 -8.66 0.99
C THR A 380 41.98 -8.43 -0.43
N THR A 381 42.35 -9.47 -1.17
CA THR A 381 42.97 -9.36 -2.49
C THR A 381 41.98 -9.81 -3.57
N TRP A 382 41.86 -9.01 -4.62
CA TRP A 382 41.15 -9.33 -5.84
C TRP A 382 42.14 -9.79 -6.91
N THR A 383 41.85 -10.91 -7.57
CA THR A 383 42.66 -11.46 -8.64
C THR A 383 41.80 -11.72 -9.87
N GLU A 384 42.30 -11.36 -11.05
CA GLU A 384 41.66 -11.73 -12.31
C GLU A 384 41.59 -13.26 -12.40
N GLN A 385 40.37 -13.79 -12.43
CA GLN A 385 40.09 -15.20 -12.60
C GLN A 385 40.12 -15.58 -14.07
N GLN A 386 39.49 -14.77 -14.94
CA GLN A 386 39.38 -15.07 -16.36
C GLN A 386 38.99 -13.85 -17.20
N LYS A 387 39.54 -13.74 -18.41
CA LYS A 387 39.01 -12.93 -19.52
C LYS A 387 37.95 -13.72 -20.29
N LEU A 388 36.77 -13.12 -20.45
CA LEU A 388 35.63 -13.62 -21.22
C LEU A 388 35.61 -12.93 -22.57
N THR A 389 35.39 -13.71 -23.63
CA THR A 389 35.25 -13.24 -25.01
C THR A 389 34.10 -13.98 -25.67
N ALA A 390 33.40 -13.32 -26.60
CA ALA A 390 32.42 -13.99 -27.45
C ALA A 390 33.01 -15.22 -28.16
N SER A 391 32.17 -16.21 -28.45
CA SER A 391 32.51 -17.42 -29.22
C SER A 391 32.82 -17.14 -30.70
N ASP A 392 32.36 -15.99 -31.17
CA ASP A 392 32.22 -15.55 -32.54
C ASP A 392 32.56 -14.06 -32.65
N PRO A 393 33.72 -13.61 -32.14
CA PRO A 393 34.04 -12.19 -32.11
C PRO A 393 34.22 -11.65 -33.52
N ALA A 394 33.56 -10.54 -33.83
CA ALA A 394 33.81 -9.70 -35.00
C ALA A 394 34.33 -8.32 -34.58
N GLU A 395 34.85 -7.57 -35.55
CA GLU A 395 35.30 -6.20 -35.30
C GLU A 395 34.09 -5.33 -34.95
N ASP A 396 34.27 -4.41 -34.01
CA ASP A 396 33.26 -3.41 -33.58
C ASP A 396 31.98 -3.96 -32.91
N ASP A 397 31.92 -5.25 -32.53
CA ASP A 397 30.75 -5.84 -31.82
C ASP A 397 30.51 -5.23 -30.41
N GLU A 398 31.49 -4.52 -29.85
CA GLU A 398 31.43 -3.85 -28.55
C GLU A 398 31.10 -4.78 -27.35
N PHE A 399 31.54 -6.04 -27.38
CA PHE A 399 31.33 -6.98 -26.27
C PHE A 399 31.89 -6.43 -24.94
N GLY A 400 31.08 -6.43 -23.88
CA GLY A 400 31.48 -5.84 -22.60
C GLY A 400 31.05 -4.39 -22.44
N PHE A 401 30.24 -3.85 -23.37
CA PHE A 401 29.62 -2.56 -23.17
C PHE A 401 28.76 -2.53 -21.90
N SER A 402 27.98 -3.58 -21.68
CA SER A 402 27.18 -3.79 -20.47
C SER A 402 27.50 -5.16 -19.86
N VAL A 403 27.55 -5.23 -18.53
CA VAL A 403 27.77 -6.48 -17.77
C VAL A 403 26.82 -6.53 -16.59
N ALA A 404 26.36 -7.73 -16.26
CA ALA A 404 25.61 -8.00 -15.04
C ALA A 404 25.99 -9.39 -14.48
N ILE A 405 25.93 -9.57 -13.17
CA ILE A 405 26.32 -10.82 -12.51
C ILE A 405 25.32 -11.20 -11.42
N SER A 406 24.96 -12.48 -11.36
CA SER A 406 24.19 -13.07 -10.27
C SER A 406 24.70 -14.49 -10.01
N GLY A 407 25.31 -14.69 -8.84
CA GLY A 407 25.96 -15.94 -8.45
C GLY A 407 27.02 -16.38 -9.46
N ASP A 408 26.79 -17.56 -10.03
CA ASP A 408 27.68 -18.20 -11.00
C ASP A 408 27.37 -17.82 -12.46
N THR A 409 26.58 -16.77 -12.71
CA THR A 409 26.18 -16.37 -14.08
C THR A 409 26.54 -14.92 -14.35
N VAL A 410 27.23 -14.68 -15.47
CA VAL A 410 27.55 -13.34 -15.99
C VAL A 410 26.86 -13.16 -17.33
N LEU A 411 26.18 -12.02 -17.50
CA LEU A 411 25.70 -11.55 -18.79
C LEU A 411 26.66 -10.51 -19.33
N VAL A 412 26.93 -10.58 -20.63
CA VAL A 412 27.75 -9.58 -21.34
C VAL A 412 27.04 -9.13 -22.61
N GLY A 413 26.76 -7.84 -22.70
CA GLY A 413 26.16 -7.23 -23.87
C GLY A 413 27.18 -6.85 -24.95
N ALA A 414 26.78 -7.01 -26.21
CA ALA A 414 27.51 -6.64 -27.42
C ALA A 414 26.50 -5.99 -28.38
N PHE A 415 26.22 -4.71 -28.19
CA PHE A 415 25.04 -4.10 -28.81
C PHE A 415 25.18 -3.80 -30.30
N ASP A 416 26.41 -3.80 -30.81
CA ASP A 416 26.70 -3.63 -32.24
C ASP A 416 26.96 -4.95 -32.96
N ASP A 417 26.76 -6.10 -32.29
CA ASP A 417 26.87 -7.43 -32.89
C ASP A 417 25.88 -7.63 -34.08
N ASP A 418 26.40 -8.21 -35.15
CA ASP A 418 25.74 -8.25 -36.46
C ASP A 418 24.89 -9.51 -36.75
N GLU A 419 24.62 -10.36 -35.74
CA GLU A 419 24.05 -11.71 -35.93
C GLU A 419 22.77 -11.74 -36.80
N THR A 420 21.79 -10.90 -36.50
CA THR A 420 20.50 -10.86 -37.23
C THR A 420 20.39 -9.65 -38.17
N GLY A 421 21.48 -8.91 -38.33
CA GLY A 421 21.61 -7.70 -39.14
C GLY A 421 22.61 -6.73 -38.53
N VAL A 422 23.10 -5.78 -39.34
CA VAL A 422 24.07 -4.76 -38.92
C VAL A 422 23.62 -4.06 -37.63
N ASN A 423 24.41 -4.11 -36.56
CA ASN A 423 24.15 -3.56 -35.24
C ASN A 423 22.80 -4.02 -34.64
N SER A 424 22.43 -5.27 -34.90
CA SER A 424 21.22 -5.88 -34.31
C SER A 424 21.38 -6.11 -32.79
N GLY A 425 22.59 -6.43 -32.37
CA GLY A 425 23.03 -6.63 -31.01
C GLY A 425 22.77 -8.02 -30.47
N SER A 426 23.62 -8.44 -29.52
CA SER A 426 23.60 -9.74 -28.87
C SER A 426 23.91 -9.64 -27.36
N CYS A 427 23.50 -10.66 -26.60
CA CYS A 427 23.91 -10.83 -25.20
C CYS A 427 24.45 -12.25 -24.97
N TYR A 428 25.57 -12.36 -24.28
CA TYR A 428 26.26 -13.62 -24.06
C TYR A 428 26.18 -14.02 -22.59
N VAL A 429 25.76 -15.26 -22.34
CA VAL A 429 25.67 -15.84 -21.01
C VAL A 429 26.91 -16.68 -20.74
N PHE A 430 27.64 -16.35 -19.67
CA PHE A 430 28.74 -17.15 -19.14
C PHE A 430 28.35 -17.76 -17.80
N VAL A 431 28.71 -19.03 -17.60
CA VAL A 431 28.47 -19.74 -16.35
C VAL A 431 29.78 -20.25 -15.76
N ARG A 432 29.93 -20.11 -14.45
CA ARG A 432 31.07 -20.62 -13.67
C ARG A 432 30.87 -22.09 -13.30
N ASN A 433 31.90 -22.89 -13.54
CA ASN A 433 32.05 -24.22 -12.98
C ASN A 433 33.43 -24.34 -12.33
N GLY A 434 33.47 -24.34 -11.00
CA GLY A 434 34.71 -24.23 -10.24
C GLY A 434 35.38 -22.88 -10.49
N ALA A 435 36.58 -22.89 -11.08
CA ALA A 435 37.33 -21.67 -11.41
C ALA A 435 37.18 -21.23 -12.88
N THR A 436 36.41 -21.96 -13.68
CA THR A 436 36.31 -21.74 -15.12
C THR A 436 34.95 -21.17 -15.50
N TRP A 437 34.97 -20.11 -16.30
CA TRP A 437 33.80 -19.53 -16.93
C TRP A 437 33.71 -20.01 -18.38
N THR A 438 32.54 -20.48 -18.78
CA THR A 438 32.26 -20.92 -20.15
C THR A 438 31.02 -20.23 -20.68
N GLN A 439 31.06 -19.80 -21.94
CA GLN A 439 29.87 -19.31 -22.62
C GLN A 439 28.84 -20.45 -22.70
N GLN A 440 27.70 -20.26 -22.05
CA GLN A 440 26.57 -21.18 -22.05
C GLN A 440 25.68 -20.96 -23.26
N GLN A 441 25.40 -19.70 -23.61
CA GLN A 441 24.45 -19.35 -24.68
C GLN A 441 24.71 -17.93 -25.19
N LYS A 442 24.43 -17.70 -26.49
CA LYS A 442 24.24 -16.37 -27.09
C LYS A 442 22.74 -16.11 -27.20
N LEU A 443 22.27 -14.96 -26.76
CA LEU A 443 20.87 -14.51 -26.76
C LEU A 443 20.70 -13.40 -27.80
N THR A 444 19.62 -13.50 -28.57
CA THR A 444 19.16 -12.49 -29.51
C THR A 444 17.66 -12.27 -29.29
N GLY A 445 17.16 -11.08 -29.63
CA GLY A 445 15.72 -10.82 -29.55
C GLY A 445 14.97 -11.50 -30.70
N SER A 446 13.76 -11.98 -30.44
CA SER A 446 12.95 -12.73 -31.42
C SER A 446 12.66 -11.96 -32.72
N ASP A 447 12.72 -10.64 -32.68
CA ASP A 447 12.45 -9.73 -33.78
C ASP A 447 13.49 -8.60 -33.91
N THR A 448 14.69 -8.78 -33.32
CA THR A 448 15.77 -7.80 -33.47
C THR A 448 16.29 -7.80 -34.90
N THR A 449 16.40 -6.61 -35.46
CA THR A 449 16.87 -6.33 -36.83
C THR A 449 17.92 -5.24 -36.80
N ILE A 450 18.36 -4.81 -37.99
CA ILE A 450 19.42 -3.80 -38.18
C ILE A 450 19.22 -2.58 -37.25
N GLY A 451 20.25 -2.27 -36.46
CA GLY A 451 20.33 -1.07 -35.62
C GLY A 451 19.39 -1.07 -34.41
N ASN A 452 18.92 -2.22 -33.93
CA ASN A 452 18.07 -2.28 -32.72
C ASN A 452 18.88 -2.23 -31.41
N SER A 453 20.19 -2.48 -31.48
CA SER A 453 21.11 -2.36 -30.34
C SER A 453 20.75 -3.26 -29.15
N PHE A 454 20.37 -4.52 -29.39
CA PHE A 454 20.08 -5.47 -28.32
C PHE A 454 21.34 -5.79 -27.50
N GLY A 455 21.25 -5.82 -26.17
CA GLY A 455 22.44 -6.03 -25.31
C GLY A 455 23.09 -4.72 -24.88
N ARG A 456 22.50 -3.58 -25.23
CA ARG A 456 22.95 -2.26 -24.81
C ARG A 456 22.84 -2.01 -23.30
N SER A 457 21.89 -2.67 -22.66
CA SER A 457 21.76 -2.78 -21.20
C SER A 457 21.36 -4.22 -20.86
N VAL A 458 21.88 -4.74 -19.73
CA VAL A 458 21.62 -6.11 -19.26
C VAL A 458 21.46 -6.10 -17.74
N ALA A 459 20.53 -6.89 -17.22
CA ALA A 459 20.38 -7.17 -15.80
C ALA A 459 20.03 -8.64 -15.60
N ILE A 460 20.42 -9.19 -14.45
CA ILE A 460 20.18 -10.58 -14.09
C ILE A 460 19.88 -10.71 -12.60
N ASN A 461 18.86 -11.48 -12.28
CA ASN A 461 18.57 -11.92 -10.93
C ASN A 461 18.27 -13.43 -10.97
N GLY A 462 19.20 -14.23 -10.44
CA GLY A 462 19.09 -15.68 -10.41
C GLY A 462 18.94 -16.32 -11.80
N ASN A 463 17.72 -16.78 -12.11
CA ASN A 463 17.38 -17.46 -13.36
C ASN A 463 16.69 -16.56 -14.38
N ARG A 464 16.68 -15.25 -14.16
CA ARG A 464 16.04 -14.31 -15.07
C ARG A 464 16.98 -13.22 -15.53
N ALA A 465 16.89 -12.90 -16.81
CA ALA A 465 17.63 -11.85 -17.47
C ALA A 465 16.68 -10.88 -18.15
N ALA A 466 17.03 -9.60 -18.13
CA ALA A 466 16.39 -8.56 -18.94
C ALA A 466 17.45 -7.91 -19.83
N ILE A 467 17.13 -7.72 -21.11
CA ILE A 467 18.04 -7.17 -22.11
C ILE A 467 17.36 -6.04 -22.88
N GLY A 468 18.01 -4.86 -22.89
CA GLY A 468 17.52 -3.67 -23.57
C GLY A 468 17.94 -3.61 -25.03
N ALA A 469 17.05 -3.06 -25.86
CA ALA A 469 17.23 -2.74 -27.26
C ALA A 469 16.65 -1.34 -27.53
N GLU A 470 17.36 -0.31 -27.07
CA GLU A 470 16.88 1.09 -27.00
C GLU A 470 16.52 1.69 -28.37
N ASN A 471 17.11 1.17 -29.44
CA ASN A 471 16.86 1.61 -30.81
C ASN A 471 15.80 0.78 -31.55
N HIS A 472 15.15 -0.15 -30.86
CA HIS A 472 14.06 -0.92 -31.48
C HIS A 472 12.87 -0.02 -31.84
N ASN A 473 12.30 -0.21 -33.03
CA ASN A 473 11.24 0.63 -33.57
C ASN A 473 9.82 0.11 -33.26
N VAL A 474 9.44 -0.03 -31.99
CA VAL A 474 8.11 -0.55 -31.59
C VAL A 474 6.98 0.44 -31.92
N ALA A 475 7.13 1.70 -31.51
CA ALA A 475 6.16 2.78 -31.67
C ALA A 475 6.78 3.98 -32.41
N GLY A 476 7.50 3.70 -33.51
CA GLY A 476 8.30 4.68 -34.25
C GLY A 476 9.80 4.58 -33.97
N PHE A 477 10.58 5.44 -34.62
CA PHE A 477 12.05 5.41 -34.60
C PHE A 477 12.61 5.46 -33.16
N SER A 478 13.50 4.53 -32.78
CA SER A 478 14.15 4.45 -31.46
C SER A 478 13.21 4.63 -30.27
N SER A 479 12.04 4.00 -30.34
CA SER A 479 11.09 3.97 -29.21
C SER A 479 11.54 3.01 -28.11
N GLY A 480 12.29 1.97 -28.48
CA GLY A 480 12.94 1.04 -27.57
C GLY A 480 12.10 -0.19 -27.22
N ALA A 481 12.77 -1.24 -26.74
CA ALA A 481 12.18 -2.47 -26.25
C ALA A 481 13.07 -3.13 -25.19
N VAL A 482 12.49 -3.95 -24.32
CA VAL A 482 13.22 -4.83 -23.40
C VAL A 482 12.73 -6.26 -23.58
N TYR A 483 13.64 -7.23 -23.55
CA TYR A 483 13.35 -8.64 -23.71
C TYR A 483 13.71 -9.38 -22.43
N VAL A 484 12.76 -10.14 -21.89
CA VAL A 484 12.94 -10.92 -20.67
C VAL A 484 13.16 -12.38 -21.03
N PHE A 485 14.21 -12.98 -20.47
CA PHE A 485 14.56 -14.38 -20.65
C PHE A 485 14.52 -15.10 -19.30
N ASP A 486 13.93 -16.30 -19.29
CA ASP A 486 13.95 -17.20 -18.14
C ASP A 486 14.85 -18.40 -18.46
N ARG A 487 15.62 -18.85 -17.45
CA ARG A 487 16.48 -20.05 -17.53
C ARG A 487 15.76 -21.25 -16.93
N ILE A 488 15.63 -22.31 -17.74
CA ILE A 488 15.21 -23.63 -17.28
C ILE A 488 16.34 -24.63 -17.56
N GLY A 489 16.90 -25.21 -16.50
CA GLY A 489 18.11 -26.01 -16.59
C GLY A 489 19.29 -25.19 -17.13
N THR A 490 19.77 -25.51 -18.33
CA THR A 490 20.87 -24.78 -19.00
C THR A 490 20.41 -23.88 -20.13
N THR A 491 19.10 -23.80 -20.40
CA THR A 491 18.55 -23.11 -21.57
C THR A 491 17.86 -21.83 -21.14
N TRP A 492 18.26 -20.73 -21.74
CA TRP A 492 17.56 -19.45 -21.68
C TRP A 492 16.59 -19.34 -22.84
N SER A 493 15.34 -19.01 -22.53
CA SER A 493 14.29 -18.76 -23.52
C SER A 493 13.66 -17.40 -23.28
N GLN A 494 13.42 -16.67 -24.37
CA GLN A 494 12.68 -15.42 -24.31
C GLN A 494 11.24 -15.69 -23.86
N GLY A 495 10.83 -15.10 -22.74
CA GLY A 495 9.46 -15.18 -22.23
C GLY A 495 8.58 -14.06 -22.78
N GLN A 496 8.98 -12.80 -22.58
CA GLN A 496 8.17 -11.65 -22.96
C GLN A 496 9.04 -10.51 -23.51
N LYS A 497 8.49 -9.78 -24.49
CA LYS A 497 8.99 -8.48 -24.95
C LYS A 497 8.15 -7.38 -24.30
N LEU A 498 8.80 -6.39 -23.71
CA LEU A 498 8.18 -5.27 -23.01
C LEU A 498 8.27 -4.00 -23.83
N SER A 499 7.19 -3.24 -23.81
CA SER A 499 7.09 -1.86 -24.29
C SER A 499 6.15 -1.09 -23.38
N PRO A 500 6.41 0.18 -23.08
CA PRO A 500 5.53 0.97 -22.22
C PRO A 500 4.20 1.26 -22.92
N SER A 501 3.12 1.33 -22.15
CA SER A 501 1.76 1.57 -22.65
C SER A 501 1.61 2.91 -23.40
N ASN A 502 2.48 3.87 -23.07
CA ASN A 502 2.53 5.20 -23.67
C ASN A 502 3.77 5.41 -24.56
N ALA A 503 4.31 4.34 -25.16
CA ALA A 503 5.51 4.39 -26.00
C ALA A 503 5.52 5.56 -27.00
N LYS A 504 6.67 6.23 -27.10
CA LYS A 504 6.91 7.37 -27.99
C LYS A 504 8.14 7.12 -28.88
N PRO A 505 8.17 7.69 -30.10
CA PRO A 505 9.40 7.77 -30.88
C PRO A 505 10.52 8.45 -30.09
N ASN A 506 11.75 8.01 -30.27
CA ASN A 506 12.97 8.55 -29.67
C ASN A 506 12.97 8.51 -28.12
N ALA A 507 12.12 7.69 -27.49
CA ALA A 507 12.08 7.57 -26.04
C ALA A 507 13.24 6.76 -25.46
N HIS A 508 13.87 5.89 -26.27
CA HIS A 508 14.95 4.99 -25.87
C HIS A 508 14.58 4.05 -24.70
N PHE A 509 13.37 3.48 -24.72
CA PHE A 509 12.99 2.50 -23.69
C PHE A 509 13.94 1.30 -23.68
N GLY A 510 14.52 1.00 -22.51
CA GLY A 510 15.58 -0.01 -22.38
C GLY A 510 17.00 0.55 -22.42
N PHE A 511 17.17 1.87 -22.35
CA PHE A 511 18.49 2.51 -22.31
C PHE A 511 19.33 2.08 -21.10
N SER A 512 18.65 1.99 -19.95
CA SER A 512 19.15 1.43 -18.71
C SER A 512 18.08 0.51 -18.12
N LEU A 513 18.51 -0.50 -17.36
CA LEU A 513 17.59 -1.39 -16.67
C LEU A 513 18.28 -2.03 -15.48
N ASP A 514 17.49 -2.37 -14.47
CA ASP A 514 17.94 -3.16 -13.33
C ASP A 514 16.79 -4.05 -12.84
N LEU A 515 17.14 -5.22 -12.31
CA LEU A 515 16.21 -6.29 -11.98
C LEU A 515 16.48 -6.79 -10.56
N ASP A 516 15.52 -6.58 -9.68
CA ASP A 516 15.49 -7.24 -8.38
C ASP A 516 14.27 -8.14 -8.27
N SER A 517 14.53 -9.43 -8.10
CA SER A 517 13.51 -10.47 -7.96
C SER A 517 12.49 -10.46 -9.13
N ASP A 518 11.24 -10.09 -8.86
CA ASP A 518 10.15 -10.00 -9.85
C ASP A 518 9.82 -8.56 -10.26
N THR A 519 10.66 -7.58 -9.91
CA THR A 519 10.49 -6.16 -10.25
C THR A 519 11.63 -5.68 -11.16
N LEU A 520 11.25 -5.13 -12.30
CA LEU A 520 12.15 -4.65 -13.34
C LEU A 520 11.95 -3.15 -13.53
N VAL A 521 13.01 -2.38 -13.34
CA VAL A 521 13.01 -0.93 -13.61
C VAL A 521 13.70 -0.69 -14.94
N ILE A 522 13.07 0.12 -15.80
CA ILE A 522 13.53 0.36 -17.17
C ILE A 522 13.57 1.86 -17.43
N GLY A 523 14.76 2.37 -17.74
CA GLY A 523 14.98 3.75 -18.14
C GLY A 523 14.61 4.01 -19.61
N ALA A 524 14.07 5.20 -19.86
CA ALA A 524 13.79 5.77 -21.16
C ALA A 524 14.24 7.25 -21.16
N ASP A 525 15.53 7.46 -21.33
CA ASP A 525 16.25 8.73 -21.05
C ASP A 525 15.77 9.92 -21.91
N ARG A 526 15.03 9.66 -22.99
CA ARG A 526 14.55 10.70 -23.92
C ARG A 526 13.04 10.72 -24.06
N HIS A 527 12.31 10.03 -23.18
CA HIS A 527 10.86 10.11 -23.19
C HIS A 527 10.39 11.56 -22.98
N SER A 528 9.51 12.02 -23.86
CA SER A 528 8.87 13.34 -23.78
C SER A 528 7.41 13.18 -23.40
N TYR A 529 6.93 14.00 -22.48
CA TYR A 529 5.54 13.95 -21.99
C TYR A 529 4.96 15.35 -21.80
N PHE A 530 3.64 15.41 -21.61
CA PHE A 530 2.91 16.67 -21.45
C PHE A 530 2.73 17.00 -19.98
N VAL A 531 3.03 18.24 -19.61
CA VAL A 531 2.69 18.84 -18.32
C VAL A 531 1.95 20.14 -18.61
N ASN A 532 0.70 20.26 -18.15
CA ASN A 532 -0.14 21.45 -18.35
C ASN A 532 -0.18 21.93 -19.82
N ASP A 533 -0.50 21.02 -20.73
CA ASP A 533 -0.56 21.22 -22.20
C ASP A 533 0.78 21.64 -22.87
N SER A 534 1.90 21.61 -22.13
CA SER A 534 3.25 21.88 -22.65
C SER A 534 4.05 20.59 -22.73
N VAL A 535 4.83 20.41 -23.80
CA VAL A 535 5.75 19.27 -23.92
C VAL A 535 7.03 19.57 -23.16
N ILE A 536 7.44 18.65 -22.28
CA ILE A 536 8.79 18.64 -21.72
C ILE A 536 9.63 17.69 -22.57
N GLU A 537 10.42 18.25 -23.47
CA GLU A 537 11.19 17.49 -24.46
C GLU A 537 12.37 16.76 -23.80
N ASN A 538 12.49 15.47 -24.05
CA ASN A 538 13.59 14.61 -23.58
C ASN A 538 13.89 14.75 -22.08
N ALA A 539 12.86 15.00 -21.26
CA ALA A 539 12.98 15.02 -19.81
C ALA A 539 13.40 13.64 -19.27
N GLY A 540 12.98 12.58 -19.97
CA GLY A 540 13.24 11.20 -19.58
C GLY A 540 12.21 10.67 -18.58
N THR A 541 12.18 9.36 -18.41
CA THR A 541 11.29 8.65 -17.48
C THR A 541 11.89 7.27 -17.13
N ALA A 542 11.47 6.69 -16.01
CA ALA A 542 11.71 5.29 -15.71
C ALA A 542 10.37 4.55 -15.55
N TYR A 543 10.31 3.29 -15.95
CA TYR A 543 9.10 2.46 -15.84
C TYR A 543 9.35 1.30 -14.90
N VAL A 544 8.37 1.01 -14.06
CA VAL A 544 8.39 -0.14 -13.16
C VAL A 544 7.46 -1.20 -13.72
N PHE A 545 8.01 -2.38 -13.96
CA PHE A 545 7.26 -3.56 -14.35
C PHE A 545 7.36 -4.59 -13.24
N ASP A 546 6.23 -5.21 -12.91
CA ASP A 546 6.17 -6.34 -11.99
C ASP A 546 5.74 -7.60 -12.73
N ARG A 547 6.32 -8.72 -12.32
CA ARG A 547 5.97 -10.04 -12.80
C ARG A 547 4.95 -10.71 -11.88
N SER A 548 3.92 -11.26 -12.48
CA SER A 548 2.92 -12.11 -11.85
C SER A 548 2.80 -13.40 -12.67
N GLY A 549 3.13 -14.55 -12.07
CA GLY A 549 3.30 -15.79 -12.82
C GLY A 549 4.39 -15.63 -13.88
N SER A 550 4.10 -15.89 -15.15
CA SER A 550 5.04 -15.66 -16.28
C SER A 550 4.92 -14.27 -16.92
N THR A 551 3.98 -13.45 -16.48
CA THR A 551 3.56 -12.23 -17.18
C THR A 551 4.13 -11.00 -16.51
N TRP A 552 4.73 -10.12 -17.31
CA TRP A 552 5.19 -8.80 -16.88
C TRP A 552 4.15 -7.74 -17.23
N SER A 553 3.88 -6.86 -16.28
CA SER A 553 2.91 -5.78 -16.42
C SER A 553 3.50 -4.46 -15.91
N GLN A 554 3.29 -3.38 -16.66
CA GLN A 554 3.71 -2.04 -16.24
C GLN A 554 2.85 -1.60 -15.05
N GLN A 555 3.48 -1.31 -13.93
CA GLN A 555 2.80 -0.83 -12.72
C GLN A 555 2.87 0.68 -12.58
N GLN A 556 4.04 1.26 -12.88
CA GLN A 556 4.27 2.69 -12.66
C GLN A 556 5.10 3.30 -13.79
N GLN A 557 4.91 4.61 -13.97
CA GLN A 557 5.81 5.48 -14.70
C GLN A 557 6.34 6.51 -13.71
N LEU A 558 7.66 6.57 -13.55
CA LEU A 558 8.36 7.49 -12.67
C LEU A 558 8.88 8.68 -13.50
N THR A 559 8.65 9.87 -12.99
CA THR A 559 9.09 11.15 -13.56
C THR A 559 9.60 12.03 -12.44
N ALA A 560 10.70 12.76 -12.66
CA ALA A 560 11.19 13.72 -11.69
C ALA A 560 10.13 14.77 -11.35
N SER A 561 9.97 15.08 -10.05
CA SER A 561 9.03 16.11 -9.58
C SER A 561 9.32 17.51 -10.09
N ASP A 562 10.56 17.78 -10.48
CA ASP A 562 11.05 19.05 -11.01
C ASP A 562 11.53 18.96 -12.47
N ALA A 563 11.06 17.96 -13.20
CA ALA A 563 11.46 17.70 -14.58
C ALA A 563 11.48 18.95 -15.48
N ALA A 564 12.61 19.12 -16.16
CA ALA A 564 12.86 20.12 -17.18
C ALA A 564 13.32 19.46 -18.51
N PRO A 565 13.30 20.21 -19.63
CA PRO A 565 13.74 19.68 -20.90
C PRO A 565 15.20 19.24 -20.87
N PHE A 566 15.48 18.06 -21.41
CA PHE A 566 16.82 17.47 -21.52
C PHE A 566 17.49 17.06 -20.19
N ASP A 567 16.75 16.90 -19.10
CA ASP A 567 17.31 16.39 -17.84
C ASP A 567 17.75 14.91 -17.94
N GLN A 568 17.15 14.18 -18.88
CA GLN A 568 17.44 12.77 -19.17
C GLN A 568 17.26 11.83 -17.97
N PHE A 569 16.20 12.02 -17.20
CA PHE A 569 15.78 11.09 -16.15
C PHE A 569 15.62 9.67 -16.70
N GLY A 570 16.16 8.68 -15.99
CA GLY A 570 16.18 7.28 -16.47
C GLY A 570 17.40 6.94 -17.32
N VAL A 571 18.39 7.83 -17.43
CA VAL A 571 19.66 7.50 -18.08
C VAL A 571 20.42 6.39 -17.37
N SER A 572 20.25 6.28 -16.06
CA SER A 572 20.67 5.15 -15.25
C SER A 572 19.58 4.83 -14.23
N VAL A 573 19.39 3.55 -13.95
CA VAL A 573 18.42 3.07 -12.96
C VAL A 573 19.05 1.94 -12.14
N ALA A 574 18.67 1.84 -10.87
CA ALA A 574 18.99 0.72 -10.00
C ALA A 574 17.82 0.43 -9.07
N ILE A 575 17.63 -0.83 -8.68
CA ILE A 575 16.60 -1.25 -7.72
C ILE A 575 17.19 -2.19 -6.67
N GLY A 576 16.79 -1.99 -5.42
CA GLY A 576 17.08 -2.91 -4.31
C GLY A 576 15.92 -2.94 -3.34
N GLY A 577 15.26 -4.09 -3.23
CA GLY A 577 13.96 -4.21 -2.58
C GLY A 577 12.94 -3.31 -3.26
N ASP A 578 12.25 -2.50 -2.46
CA ASP A 578 11.26 -1.54 -2.95
C ASP A 578 11.87 -0.16 -3.27
N THR A 579 13.18 0.04 -3.13
CA THR A 579 13.81 1.34 -3.38
C THR A 579 14.46 1.39 -4.76
N VAL A 580 14.05 2.36 -5.56
CA VAL A 580 14.59 2.64 -6.90
C VAL A 580 15.45 3.90 -6.84
N VAL A 581 16.59 3.88 -7.52
CA VAL A 581 17.41 5.08 -7.76
C VAL A 581 17.42 5.35 -9.26
N VAL A 582 17.14 6.59 -9.64
CA VAL A 582 17.11 7.02 -11.03
C VAL A 582 18.03 8.22 -11.23
N GLY A 583 18.98 8.10 -12.16
CA GLY A 583 19.87 9.19 -12.54
C GLY A 583 19.26 10.12 -13.60
N ALA A 584 19.67 11.38 -13.56
CA ALA A 584 19.34 12.44 -14.52
C ALA A 584 20.56 13.35 -14.71
N PHE A 585 21.58 12.90 -15.43
CA PHE A 585 22.84 13.66 -15.57
C PHE A 585 22.66 15.01 -16.30
N GLY A 586 21.59 15.15 -17.09
CA GLY A 586 21.27 16.35 -17.85
C GLY A 586 20.69 17.47 -17.00
N ASP A 587 20.19 17.14 -15.80
CA ASP A 587 19.62 18.10 -14.85
C ASP A 587 20.58 19.27 -14.60
N SER A 588 20.01 20.47 -14.58
CA SER A 588 20.78 21.71 -14.68
C SER A 588 20.57 22.69 -13.53
N ASP A 589 19.98 22.23 -12.43
CA ASP A 589 19.62 23.05 -11.28
C ASP A 589 20.83 23.68 -10.57
N ALA A 590 21.99 23.00 -10.59
CA ALA A 590 23.27 23.51 -10.07
C ALA A 590 24.23 23.97 -11.20
N GLY A 591 23.71 24.24 -12.40
CA GLY A 591 24.48 24.59 -13.60
C GLY A 591 24.31 23.55 -14.70
N GLY A 592 24.64 23.91 -15.95
CA GLY A 592 24.41 23.03 -17.10
C GLY A 592 25.10 21.67 -16.94
N PHE A 593 24.35 20.57 -17.08
CA PHE A 593 24.82 19.19 -16.88
C PHE A 593 25.50 18.96 -15.51
N SER A 594 25.03 19.64 -14.47
CA SER A 594 25.47 19.34 -13.09
C SER A 594 24.96 17.97 -12.66
N GLY A 595 23.75 17.62 -13.08
CA GLY A 595 23.15 16.32 -12.90
C GLY A 595 22.52 16.15 -11.51
N SER A 596 21.57 15.22 -11.45
CA SER A 596 20.83 14.85 -10.25
C SER A 596 20.55 13.35 -10.22
N ALA A 597 20.21 12.83 -9.05
CA ALA A 597 19.64 11.50 -8.92
C ALA A 597 18.40 11.54 -8.02
N TYR A 598 17.48 10.61 -8.20
CA TYR A 598 16.21 10.58 -7.50
C TYR A 598 16.03 9.21 -6.88
N VAL A 599 15.77 9.17 -5.57
CA VAL A 599 15.40 7.95 -4.88
C VAL A 599 13.90 7.90 -4.77
N VAL A 600 13.31 6.82 -5.27
CA VAL A 600 11.89 6.56 -5.26
C VAL A 600 11.65 5.28 -4.46
N ASP A 601 10.96 5.38 -3.34
CA ASP A 601 10.46 4.21 -2.63
C ASP A 601 9.14 3.77 -3.28
N LEU A 602 9.10 2.56 -3.83
CA LEU A 602 7.92 1.92 -4.42
C LEU A 602 6.98 1.48 -3.30
N ASP A 603 6.40 2.43 -2.57
CA ASP A 603 5.42 2.13 -1.54
C ASP A 603 4.13 1.59 -2.19
N ARG A 604 4.02 0.26 -2.20
CA ARG A 604 2.83 -0.47 -2.67
C ARG A 604 1.61 -0.33 -1.74
N VAL A 605 1.79 0.33 -0.59
CA VAL A 605 0.74 0.65 0.39
C VAL A 605 0.98 2.06 0.91
N ASP A 606 0.06 2.97 0.63
CA ASP A 606 0.05 4.29 1.21
C ASP A 606 -0.28 4.21 2.72
N ARG A 607 0.71 4.58 3.54
CA ARG A 607 0.63 4.62 5.00
C ARG A 607 0.68 6.04 5.54
N ILE A 608 0.65 7.04 4.66
CA ILE A 608 0.85 8.44 5.03
C ILE A 608 -0.52 9.05 5.28
N ALA A 609 -0.79 9.44 6.52
CA ALA A 609 -2.05 10.11 6.84
C ALA A 609 -2.12 11.52 6.23
N PRO A 610 -3.30 11.97 5.76
CA PRO A 610 -3.48 13.28 5.18
C PRO A 610 -3.15 14.39 6.18
N THR A 611 -2.55 15.49 5.73
CA THR A 611 -2.34 16.67 6.58
C THR A 611 -3.61 17.50 6.65
N ILE A 612 -4.24 17.56 7.83
CA ILE A 612 -5.46 18.34 8.08
C ILE A 612 -5.16 19.69 8.75
N THR A 613 -5.79 20.76 8.27
CA THR A 613 -5.71 22.11 8.83
C THR A 613 -7.08 22.60 9.28
N CYS A 614 -7.25 22.75 10.60
CA CYS A 614 -8.43 23.36 11.23
C CYS A 614 -8.28 24.89 11.36
N PRO A 615 -9.39 25.64 11.38
CA PRO A 615 -9.36 27.06 11.73
C PRO A 615 -9.03 27.28 13.22
N ALA A 616 -8.66 28.51 13.58
CA ALA A 616 -8.52 28.91 14.97
C ALA A 616 -9.89 28.95 15.68
N ASN A 617 -9.87 28.82 17.02
CA ASN A 617 -11.07 29.01 17.86
C ASN A 617 -11.68 30.39 17.60
N PHE A 618 -13.00 30.45 17.44
CA PHE A 618 -13.69 31.71 17.17
C PHE A 618 -15.04 31.81 17.89
N GLY A 619 -15.53 33.05 17.99
CA GLY A 619 -16.82 33.36 18.58
C GLY A 619 -17.84 33.78 17.53
N ILE A 620 -19.11 33.48 17.78
CA ILE A 620 -20.25 34.02 17.02
C ILE A 620 -21.07 34.97 17.88
N GLY A 621 -21.89 35.82 17.25
CA GLY A 621 -22.74 36.77 17.96
C GLY A 621 -23.79 36.09 18.84
N CYS A 622 -24.33 36.84 19.80
CA CYS A 622 -25.57 36.45 20.47
C CYS A 622 -26.76 36.51 19.49
N SER A 623 -27.83 35.80 19.80
CA SER A 623 -29.05 35.74 18.98
C SER A 623 -30.22 35.27 19.83
N THR A 624 -31.43 35.62 19.45
CA THR A 624 -32.68 35.14 20.07
C THR A 624 -33.10 33.76 19.57
N ALA A 625 -32.44 33.21 18.54
CA ALA A 625 -32.67 31.85 18.08
C ALA A 625 -32.00 30.83 19.02
N LEU A 626 -32.61 29.67 19.27
CA LEU A 626 -32.02 28.64 20.13
C LEU A 626 -30.68 28.13 19.59
N LEU A 627 -30.56 27.99 18.26
CA LEU A 627 -29.33 27.63 17.55
C LEU A 627 -28.96 28.72 16.55
N LEU A 628 -27.69 29.12 16.50
CA LEU A 628 -27.18 30.11 15.55
C LEU A 628 -26.19 29.45 14.58
N PRO A 629 -26.42 29.49 13.26
CA PRO A 629 -25.52 28.85 12.30
C PRO A 629 -24.15 29.52 12.25
N ALA A 630 -23.09 28.72 12.14
CA ALA A 630 -21.74 29.19 11.89
C ALA A 630 -21.10 28.40 10.74
N THR A 631 -20.40 29.10 9.85
CA THR A 631 -19.65 28.48 8.76
C THR A 631 -18.16 28.57 9.03
N PHE A 632 -17.45 27.53 8.60
CA PHE A 632 -16.00 27.41 8.69
C PHE A 632 -15.48 26.56 7.52
N ILE A 633 -14.17 26.63 7.27
CA ILE A 633 -13.48 25.87 6.23
C ILE A 633 -12.41 25.03 6.91
N VAL A 634 -12.36 23.75 6.55
CA VAL A 634 -11.30 22.81 6.94
C VAL A 634 -10.70 22.32 5.65
N THR A 635 -9.38 22.33 5.55
CA THR A 635 -8.65 21.85 4.38
C THR A 635 -7.81 20.66 4.77
N ALA A 636 -7.70 19.69 3.87
CA ALA A 636 -6.75 18.61 3.96
C ALA A 636 -5.96 18.54 2.66
N SER A 637 -4.70 18.15 2.77
CA SER A 637 -3.84 17.85 1.64
C SER A 637 -3.09 16.58 1.95
N ASP A 638 -2.90 15.75 0.95
CA ASP A 638 -2.13 14.53 1.07
C ASP A 638 -1.16 14.39 -0.10
N SER A 639 -0.07 13.66 0.12
CA SER A 639 0.93 13.40 -0.92
C SER A 639 0.47 12.35 -1.94
N CYS A 640 -0.47 11.49 -1.54
CA CYS A 640 -0.89 10.28 -2.24
C CYS A 640 -2.33 10.38 -2.75
N ASP A 641 -3.17 11.14 -2.04
CA ASP A 641 -4.55 11.47 -2.42
C ASP A 641 -4.68 12.96 -2.78
N ALA A 642 -4.96 13.23 -4.05
CA ALA A 642 -5.19 14.57 -4.56
C ALA A 642 -6.45 15.24 -3.96
N SER A 643 -7.34 14.50 -3.31
CA SER A 643 -8.58 15.02 -2.73
C SER A 643 -9.02 14.24 -1.48
N PRO A 644 -8.32 14.39 -0.34
CA PRO A 644 -8.71 13.73 0.91
C PRO A 644 -10.11 14.12 1.36
N THR A 645 -10.88 13.15 1.82
CA THR A 645 -12.24 13.36 2.30
C THR A 645 -12.22 14.00 3.68
N VAL A 646 -12.83 15.19 3.81
CA VAL A 646 -12.91 15.90 5.09
C VAL A 646 -14.33 15.86 5.64
N THR A 647 -14.47 15.37 6.87
CA THR A 647 -15.73 15.39 7.63
C THR A 647 -15.57 16.21 8.91
N SER A 648 -16.67 16.78 9.39
CA SER A 648 -16.69 17.56 10.63
C SER A 648 -17.97 17.34 11.41
N SER A 649 -17.86 17.32 12.75
CA SER A 649 -18.98 17.17 13.66
C SER A 649 -18.90 18.20 14.78
N PRO A 650 -19.88 19.13 14.89
CA PRO A 650 -20.95 19.42 13.93
C PRO A 650 -20.43 19.93 12.55
N PRO A 651 -21.12 19.66 11.42
CA PRO A 651 -20.67 20.11 10.10
C PRO A 651 -20.79 21.63 9.90
N SER A 652 -20.02 22.18 8.96
CA SER A 652 -20.07 23.62 8.61
C SER A 652 -21.49 24.05 8.22
N GLY A 653 -21.96 25.16 8.80
CA GLY A 653 -23.34 25.64 8.67
C GLY A 653 -24.30 25.12 9.74
N SER A 654 -23.86 24.22 10.63
CA SER A 654 -24.65 23.76 11.78
C SER A 654 -25.01 24.90 12.73
N GLY A 655 -26.14 24.75 13.43
CA GLY A 655 -26.59 25.68 14.46
C GLY A 655 -25.94 25.39 15.82
N PHE A 656 -25.35 26.40 16.43
CA PHE A 656 -24.63 26.28 17.70
C PHE A 656 -25.45 26.86 18.88
N PRO A 657 -25.58 26.13 20.00
CA PRO A 657 -26.25 26.62 21.21
C PRO A 657 -25.38 27.64 21.95
N VAL A 658 -25.97 28.29 22.96
CA VAL A 658 -25.22 29.14 23.91
C VAL A 658 -24.15 28.31 24.62
N GLY A 659 -22.94 28.87 24.75
CA GLY A 659 -21.78 28.21 25.36
C GLY A 659 -20.67 27.91 24.35
N THR A 660 -19.72 27.08 24.76
CA THR A 660 -18.61 26.64 23.91
C THR A 660 -18.90 25.24 23.38
N THR A 661 -18.95 25.11 22.05
CA THR A 661 -19.11 23.82 21.35
C THR A 661 -17.78 23.44 20.71
N SER A 662 -17.33 22.20 20.93
CA SER A 662 -16.17 21.65 20.23
C SER A 662 -16.60 21.07 18.88
N VAL A 663 -15.83 21.36 17.83
CA VAL A 663 -15.96 20.78 16.50
C VAL A 663 -14.76 19.86 16.28
N THR A 664 -15.02 18.59 16.00
CA THR A 664 -14.01 17.60 15.63
C THR A 664 -14.04 17.38 14.13
N CYS A 665 -12.88 17.42 13.48
CA CYS A 665 -12.74 17.22 12.04
C CYS A 665 -11.81 16.03 11.78
N VAL A 666 -12.19 15.20 10.81
CA VAL A 666 -11.43 14.04 10.36
C VAL A 666 -11.18 14.19 8.87
N ALA A 667 -9.93 14.03 8.46
CA ALA A 667 -9.54 13.88 7.06
C ALA A 667 -9.15 12.41 6.85
N ALA A 668 -9.72 11.77 5.84
CA ALA A 668 -9.40 10.42 5.42
C ALA A 668 -8.97 10.43 3.95
N ASP A 669 -7.89 9.74 3.61
CA ASP A 669 -7.48 9.54 2.23
C ASP A 669 -8.19 8.33 1.58
N ALA A 670 -7.94 8.11 0.29
CA ALA A 670 -8.44 6.96 -0.48
C ALA A 670 -7.93 5.59 0.03
N SER A 671 -6.84 5.59 0.80
CA SER A 671 -6.19 4.40 1.38
C SER A 671 -6.69 4.08 2.80
N GLY A 672 -7.51 4.96 3.38
CA GLY A 672 -8.10 4.82 4.70
C GLY A 672 -7.25 5.37 5.85
N ASN A 673 -6.14 6.08 5.59
CA ASN A 673 -5.39 6.73 6.66
C ASN A 673 -6.13 7.99 7.12
N GLU A 674 -6.15 8.24 8.43
CA GLU A 674 -6.90 9.33 9.04
C GLU A 674 -6.03 10.31 9.83
N SER A 675 -6.38 11.60 9.73
CA SER A 675 -5.87 12.67 10.60
C SER A 675 -7.00 13.45 11.23
N ILE A 676 -6.79 13.87 12.48
CA ILE A 676 -7.82 14.54 13.28
C ILE A 676 -7.33 15.92 13.73
N CYS A 677 -8.20 16.93 13.63
CA CYS A 677 -8.01 18.21 14.30
C CYS A 677 -9.31 18.70 14.94
N SER A 678 -9.21 19.64 15.89
CA SER A 678 -10.38 20.19 16.58
C SER A 678 -10.24 21.67 16.87
N PHE A 679 -11.36 22.39 16.86
CA PHE A 679 -11.47 23.79 17.28
C PHE A 679 -12.77 24.02 18.04
N THR A 680 -12.95 25.21 18.63
CA THR A 680 -14.17 25.56 19.38
C THR A 680 -14.89 26.76 18.77
N VAL A 681 -16.22 26.66 18.74
CA VAL A 681 -17.14 27.78 18.44
C VAL A 681 -17.78 28.23 19.74
N THR A 682 -17.57 29.49 20.13
CA THR A 682 -18.16 30.06 21.36
C THR A 682 -19.28 31.03 21.04
N ARG A 683 -20.46 30.78 21.60
CA ARG A 683 -21.61 31.67 21.49
C ARG A 683 -21.96 32.26 22.86
N PRO A 684 -21.94 33.60 23.01
CA PRO A 684 -22.36 34.23 24.25
C PRO A 684 -23.89 34.12 24.42
N ALA A 685 -24.32 33.98 25.68
CA ALA A 685 -25.72 34.12 26.07
C ALA A 685 -26.21 35.56 25.85
N LEU A 686 -27.53 35.73 25.75
CA LEU A 686 -28.17 37.02 25.91
C LEU A 686 -27.81 37.61 27.28
N ALA A 687 -27.46 38.89 27.31
CA ALA A 687 -27.20 39.59 28.55
C ALA A 687 -28.53 39.83 29.29
N PHE A 688 -28.56 39.49 30.58
CA PHE A 688 -29.73 39.56 31.45
C PHE A 688 -29.49 40.55 32.58
N THR A 689 -30.34 41.58 32.73
CA THR A 689 -30.13 42.66 33.72
C THR A 689 -30.58 42.33 35.15
N GLY A 690 -30.77 41.04 35.46
CA GLY A 690 -31.37 40.59 36.71
C GLY A 690 -32.91 40.64 36.70
N PHE A 691 -33.53 39.98 37.67
CA PHE A 691 -34.96 40.16 37.95
C PHE A 691 -35.15 41.54 38.59
N LEU A 692 -35.80 42.46 37.87
CA LEU A 692 -36.01 43.85 38.25
C LEU A 692 -36.98 44.00 39.44
N PRO A 693 -37.09 45.20 40.05
CA PRO A 693 -38.00 45.42 41.16
C PRO A 693 -39.44 45.14 40.71
N PRO A 694 -40.26 44.40 41.50
CA PRO A 694 -40.14 44.21 42.94
C PRO A 694 -39.49 42.89 43.39
N ILE A 695 -38.96 42.05 42.51
CA ILE A 695 -38.26 40.79 42.89
C ILE A 695 -36.81 41.05 43.29
N GLY A 696 -36.10 41.93 42.58
CA GLY A 696 -34.70 42.20 42.85
C GLY A 696 -34.21 43.50 42.21
N GLY A 697 -33.09 44.07 42.64
CA GLY A 697 -32.51 45.27 42.02
C GLY A 697 -31.77 44.97 40.72
N ALA A 698 -31.10 45.97 40.13
CA ALA A 698 -30.14 45.73 39.05
C ALA A 698 -29.16 44.62 39.48
N ASP A 699 -29.03 43.58 38.66
CA ASP A 699 -28.18 42.39 38.86
C ASP A 699 -28.67 41.33 39.87
N ALA A 700 -29.94 41.35 40.29
CA ALA A 700 -30.49 40.31 41.18
C ALA A 700 -30.80 38.99 40.45
N THR A 701 -29.78 38.17 40.26
CA THR A 701 -29.90 36.71 40.10
C THR A 701 -29.46 36.05 41.41
N GLY A 702 -29.94 34.84 41.72
CA GLY A 702 -29.50 34.08 42.89
C GLY A 702 -30.38 34.22 44.14
N GLY A 703 -29.74 34.30 45.32
CA GLY A 703 -30.33 33.87 46.59
C GLY A 703 -30.13 32.37 46.82
N ASP A 704 -30.56 31.88 47.98
CA ASP A 704 -30.55 30.46 48.30
C ASP A 704 -31.79 30.09 49.13
N PHE A 705 -31.94 28.80 49.46
CA PHE A 705 -33.07 28.31 50.23
C PHE A 705 -33.25 29.04 51.59
N PHE A 706 -32.15 29.39 52.26
CA PHE A 706 -32.16 30.06 53.56
C PHE A 706 -32.30 31.58 53.43
N HIS A 707 -31.86 32.16 52.31
CA HIS A 707 -31.82 33.59 52.03
C HIS A 707 -32.52 33.91 50.71
N PRO A 708 -33.86 33.76 50.64
CA PRO A 708 -34.63 34.19 49.48
C PRO A 708 -34.51 35.70 49.31
N VAL A 709 -34.38 36.14 48.05
CA VAL A 709 -34.13 37.54 47.67
C VAL A 709 -35.28 38.45 48.10
N ARG A 710 -36.52 37.95 48.05
CA ARG A 710 -37.73 38.69 48.45
C ARG A 710 -38.82 37.78 49.01
N THR A 711 -39.68 38.38 49.84
CA THR A 711 -40.91 37.75 50.31
C THR A 711 -42.14 38.40 49.67
N PHE A 712 -43.04 37.58 49.15
CA PHE A 712 -44.33 37.97 48.58
C PHE A 712 -45.48 37.35 49.37
N LYS A 713 -46.68 37.93 49.27
CA LYS A 713 -47.86 37.46 49.98
C LYS A 713 -48.55 36.35 49.18
N LEU A 714 -48.99 35.27 49.83
CA LEU A 714 -49.85 34.26 49.20
C LEU A 714 -51.17 34.89 48.72
N ASN A 715 -51.65 34.47 47.54
CA ASN A 715 -52.78 35.06 46.83
C ASN A 715 -52.54 36.50 46.32
N SER A 716 -51.27 36.86 46.06
CA SER A 716 -50.89 38.08 45.37
C SER A 716 -50.32 37.80 43.97
N THR A 717 -50.23 38.85 43.15
CA THR A 717 -49.51 38.82 41.88
C THR A 717 -48.08 39.27 42.10
N ILE A 718 -47.12 38.49 41.61
CA ILE A 718 -45.70 38.80 41.64
C ILE A 718 -45.29 39.29 40.24
N PRO A 719 -44.95 40.58 40.05
CA PRO A 719 -44.40 41.05 38.79
C PRO A 719 -42.98 40.52 38.60
N VAL A 720 -42.77 39.76 37.53
CA VAL A 720 -41.49 39.22 37.07
C VAL A 720 -41.06 40.08 35.88
N GLU A 721 -40.03 40.89 36.07
CA GLU A 721 -39.58 41.89 35.10
C GLU A 721 -38.08 41.72 34.84
N PHE A 722 -37.63 41.83 33.59
CA PHE A 722 -36.20 41.81 33.23
C PHE A 722 -35.94 42.49 31.88
N LYS A 723 -34.68 42.89 31.62
CA LYS A 723 -34.21 43.26 30.27
C LYS A 723 -33.29 42.18 29.74
N ALA A 724 -33.45 41.88 28.46
CA ALA A 724 -32.52 41.05 27.71
C ALA A 724 -31.85 41.91 26.63
N SER A 725 -30.54 41.75 26.43
CA SER A 725 -29.82 42.46 25.37
C SER A 725 -28.81 41.57 24.65
N CYS A 726 -28.55 41.89 23.39
CA CYS A 726 -27.54 41.24 22.57
C CYS A 726 -26.62 42.31 21.98
N GLY A 727 -25.32 42.23 22.27
CA GLY A 727 -24.35 43.23 21.79
C GLY A 727 -24.68 44.66 22.24
N GLY A 728 -25.33 44.83 23.39
CA GLY A 728 -25.80 46.12 23.91
C GLY A 728 -27.12 46.63 23.33
N SER A 729 -27.71 45.93 22.35
CA SER A 729 -29.05 46.26 21.83
C SER A 729 -30.14 45.48 22.57
N ALA A 730 -31.25 46.13 22.90
CA ALA A 730 -32.38 45.48 23.57
C ALA A 730 -32.99 44.38 22.69
N VAL A 731 -33.27 43.22 23.28
CA VAL A 731 -33.99 42.12 22.64
C VAL A 731 -35.48 42.40 22.72
N THR A 732 -36.09 42.69 21.57
CA THR A 732 -37.51 43.05 21.45
C THR A 732 -38.39 41.94 20.88
N THR A 733 -37.80 40.79 20.53
CA THR A 733 -38.49 39.63 19.96
C THR A 733 -37.94 38.34 20.57
N GLY A 734 -38.76 37.29 20.64
CA GLY A 734 -38.40 35.99 21.22
C GLY A 734 -39.47 35.47 22.17
N VAL A 735 -39.36 34.19 22.53
CA VAL A 735 -40.22 33.55 23.53
C VAL A 735 -39.38 33.31 24.78
N HIS A 736 -39.81 33.87 25.90
CA HIS A 736 -39.22 33.65 27.21
C HIS A 736 -40.20 32.85 28.06
N THR A 737 -39.70 31.93 28.86
CA THR A 737 -40.53 31.09 29.74
C THR A 737 -40.11 31.24 31.19
N LEU A 738 -41.03 30.93 32.10
CA LEU A 738 -40.78 30.96 33.54
C LEU A 738 -41.21 29.63 34.16
N GLN A 739 -40.31 29.01 34.90
CA GLN A 739 -40.63 27.88 35.76
C GLN A 739 -40.55 28.30 37.22
N ALA A 740 -41.41 27.71 38.05
CA ALA A 740 -41.38 27.86 39.50
C ALA A 740 -41.21 26.49 40.15
N ILE A 741 -40.21 26.36 41.02
CA ILE A 741 -39.88 25.11 41.71
C ILE A 741 -40.04 25.35 43.21
N HIS A 742 -40.87 24.56 43.89
CA HIS A 742 -40.98 24.62 45.34
C HIS A 742 -39.87 23.80 45.98
N TRP A 743 -39.30 24.33 47.06
CA TRP A 743 -38.27 23.63 47.81
C TRP A 743 -38.74 23.41 49.24
N SER A 744 -38.65 22.17 49.70
CA SER A 744 -38.99 21.78 51.08
C SER A 744 -37.80 21.98 52.04
N ASN A 745 -36.58 21.89 51.51
CA ASN A 745 -35.31 22.17 52.18
C ASN A 745 -34.26 22.57 51.11
N ASP A 746 -33.00 22.74 51.48
CA ASP A 746 -31.91 23.15 50.58
C ASP A 746 -31.46 22.08 49.56
N THR A 747 -32.05 20.88 49.60
CA THR A 747 -31.68 19.74 48.73
C THR A 747 -32.87 19.04 48.07
N THR A 748 -34.10 19.31 48.51
CA THR A 748 -35.32 18.61 48.07
C THR A 748 -36.28 19.60 47.39
N ALA A 749 -36.48 19.39 46.09
CA ALA A 749 -37.35 20.18 45.23
C ALA A 749 -38.56 19.36 44.75
N ASP A 750 -39.72 20.01 44.65
CA ASP A 750 -40.88 19.46 43.97
C ASP A 750 -40.71 19.54 42.44
N ALA A 751 -41.61 18.90 41.69
CA ALA A 751 -41.60 18.99 40.23
C ALA A 751 -41.77 20.46 39.76
N PRO A 752 -41.01 20.92 38.77
CA PRO A 752 -41.16 22.28 38.23
C PRO A 752 -42.57 22.53 37.71
N ILE A 753 -43.15 23.65 38.11
CA ILE A 753 -44.41 24.15 37.57
C ILE A 753 -44.07 25.07 36.40
N ASP A 754 -44.61 24.79 35.22
CA ASP A 754 -44.58 25.74 34.11
C ASP A 754 -45.51 26.91 34.44
N ALA A 755 -44.91 28.05 34.79
CA ALA A 755 -45.66 29.25 35.11
C ALA A 755 -46.13 29.98 33.84
N THR A 756 -45.74 29.51 32.64
CA THR A 756 -46.05 30.08 31.33
C THR A 756 -46.65 29.03 30.35
N PRO A 757 -47.89 28.54 30.54
CA PRO A 757 -48.47 27.50 29.67
C PRO A 757 -48.63 27.91 28.19
N THR A 758 -48.57 26.93 27.28
CA THR A 758 -48.39 27.07 25.82
C THR A 758 -49.62 27.42 24.96
N ASP A 759 -50.75 27.86 25.50
CA ASP A 759 -51.93 28.16 24.67
C ASP A 759 -52.01 29.64 24.24
N ALA A 760 -52.15 29.82 22.92
CA ALA A 760 -52.09 31.08 22.21
C ALA A 760 -53.35 31.96 22.41
N ALA A 761 -53.08 33.28 22.45
CA ALA A 761 -53.99 34.39 22.22
C ALA A 761 -55.03 34.72 23.33
N THR A 762 -54.87 35.92 23.90
CA THR A 762 -55.86 36.77 24.62
C THR A 762 -55.97 36.73 26.16
N SER A 763 -55.23 35.90 26.89
CA SER A 763 -55.16 35.96 28.38
C SER A 763 -53.75 36.28 28.89
N GLY A 764 -53.59 36.77 30.12
CA GLY A 764 -52.37 37.38 30.67
C GLY A 764 -51.14 36.49 30.92
N ASN A 765 -50.96 35.38 30.19
CA ASN A 765 -50.06 34.28 30.55
C ASN A 765 -48.78 34.15 29.69
N GLN A 766 -48.25 35.27 29.18
CA GLN A 766 -46.95 35.30 28.47
C GLN A 766 -46.17 36.55 28.89
N PHE A 767 -44.84 36.50 28.81
CA PHE A 767 -44.01 37.71 28.94
C PHE A 767 -44.41 38.73 27.86
N ARG A 768 -44.73 39.95 28.29
CA ARG A 768 -45.09 41.07 27.42
C ARG A 768 -43.96 42.09 27.42
N LEU A 769 -43.53 42.49 26.24
CA LEU A 769 -42.55 43.56 26.08
C LEU A 769 -43.23 44.93 26.26
N THR A 770 -42.74 45.75 27.20
CA THR A 770 -43.13 47.15 27.37
C THR A 770 -41.87 48.00 27.37
N GLY A 771 -41.68 48.82 26.33
CA GLY A 771 -40.40 49.52 26.14
C GLY A 771 -39.26 48.53 25.87
N ASP A 772 -38.26 48.49 26.73
CA ASP A 772 -37.12 47.56 26.70
C ASP A 772 -37.17 46.48 27.82
N GLU A 773 -38.32 46.35 28.50
CA GLU A 773 -38.54 45.44 29.63
C GLU A 773 -39.55 44.35 29.29
N TRP A 774 -39.24 43.11 29.67
CA TRP A 774 -40.13 41.96 29.57
C TRP A 774 -40.86 41.77 30.90
N HIS A 775 -42.19 41.78 30.88
CA HIS A 775 -43.03 41.70 32.08
C HIS A 775 -43.91 40.45 32.07
N PHE A 776 -43.94 39.73 33.18
CA PHE A 776 -44.88 38.64 33.43
C PHE A 776 -45.46 38.75 34.83
N ASN A 777 -46.78 38.63 34.96
CA ASN A 777 -47.47 38.72 36.24
C ASN A 777 -47.80 37.33 36.76
N LEU A 778 -46.95 36.81 37.65
CA LEU A 778 -47.13 35.50 38.28
C LEU A 778 -48.22 35.56 39.36
N ASP A 779 -49.41 35.04 39.07
CA ASP A 779 -50.51 34.95 40.04
C ASP A 779 -50.36 33.71 40.94
N THR A 780 -49.92 33.93 42.18
CA THR A 780 -49.70 32.84 43.14
C THR A 780 -50.94 31.99 43.43
N LYS A 781 -52.15 32.51 43.20
CA LYS A 781 -53.40 31.76 43.39
C LYS A 781 -53.74 30.87 42.19
N ALA A 782 -53.59 31.41 40.97
CA ALA A 782 -53.96 30.69 39.75
C ALA A 782 -52.93 29.63 39.34
N THR A 783 -51.65 29.85 39.67
CA THR A 783 -50.54 28.95 39.32
C THR A 783 -50.34 27.80 40.31
N GLY A 784 -51.18 27.72 41.36
CA GLY A 784 -51.09 26.64 42.37
C GLY A 784 -49.92 26.77 43.34
N LEU A 785 -49.32 27.96 43.46
CA LEU A 785 -48.20 28.20 44.38
C LEU A 785 -48.71 28.26 45.84
N THR A 786 -47.98 27.62 46.74
CA THR A 786 -48.27 27.57 48.18
C THR A 786 -47.29 28.42 48.99
N ALA A 787 -47.59 28.67 50.26
CA ALA A 787 -46.64 29.28 51.18
C ALA A 787 -45.39 28.39 51.30
N GLY A 788 -44.21 28.98 51.18
CA GLY A 788 -42.95 28.21 51.10
C GLY A 788 -41.82 28.97 50.42
N ILE A 789 -40.70 28.29 50.21
CA ILE A 789 -39.54 28.80 49.48
C ILE A 789 -39.60 28.29 48.04
N TRP A 790 -39.43 29.19 47.09
CA TRP A 790 -39.55 28.91 45.67
C TRP A 790 -38.35 29.42 44.90
N GLN A 791 -37.89 28.66 43.92
CA GLN A 791 -36.92 29.09 42.93
C GLN A 791 -37.66 29.38 41.63
N LEU A 792 -37.56 30.62 41.14
CA LEU A 792 -38.03 31.00 39.82
C LEU A 792 -36.89 30.85 38.83
N ILE A 793 -37.14 30.23 37.68
CA ILE A 793 -36.16 30.05 36.60
C ILE A 793 -36.73 30.67 35.32
N ALA A 794 -36.18 31.80 34.91
CA ALA A 794 -36.46 32.41 33.62
C ALA A 794 -35.54 31.78 32.56
N THR A 795 -36.12 31.18 31.53
CA THR A 795 -35.37 30.73 30.35
C THR A 795 -35.57 31.74 29.24
N LEU A 796 -34.48 32.34 28.77
CA LEU A 796 -34.53 33.29 27.67
C LEU A 796 -34.69 32.57 26.31
N SER A 797 -34.95 33.34 25.26
CA SER A 797 -35.26 32.80 23.93
C SER A 797 -34.09 32.06 23.27
N ASP A 798 -32.86 32.36 23.70
CA ASP A 798 -31.64 31.66 23.31
C ASP A 798 -31.37 30.38 24.14
N GLY A 799 -32.26 30.04 25.07
CA GLY A 799 -32.14 28.91 25.98
C GLY A 799 -31.32 29.17 27.24
N SER A 800 -30.74 30.37 27.41
CA SER A 800 -30.00 30.71 28.63
C SER A 800 -30.96 30.78 29.84
N GLN A 801 -30.52 30.26 30.99
CA GLN A 801 -31.34 30.18 32.20
C GLN A 801 -30.82 31.10 33.30
N HIS A 802 -31.74 31.83 33.91
CA HIS A 802 -31.47 32.73 35.03
C HIS A 802 -32.45 32.42 36.15
N SER A 803 -31.96 32.29 37.38
CA SER A 803 -32.81 31.92 38.52
C SER A 803 -32.74 32.91 39.67
N VAL A 804 -33.81 32.93 40.47
CA VAL A 804 -33.93 33.74 41.69
C VAL A 804 -34.76 33.00 42.75
N TRP A 805 -34.31 33.06 43.99
CA TRP A 805 -35.02 32.48 45.14
C TRP A 805 -35.96 33.49 45.77
N ILE A 806 -37.21 33.11 46.02
CA ILE A 806 -38.24 33.94 46.68
C ILE A 806 -38.94 33.15 47.78
N GLN A 807 -39.63 33.86 48.68
CA GLN A 807 -40.50 33.28 49.69
C GLN A 807 -41.94 33.75 49.50
N ILE A 808 -42.90 32.84 49.66
CA ILE A 808 -44.34 33.17 49.66
C ILE A 808 -44.87 32.95 51.09
N LYS A 809 -45.51 33.98 51.67
CA LYS A 809 -46.09 33.95 53.04
C LYS A 809 -47.58 34.26 53.07
#